data_AF-A0A7C4EHD7-F1
#
_entry.id   AF-A0A7C4EHD7-F1
#
_cell.length_a   1.000
_cell.length_b   1.000
_cell.length_c   1.000
_cell.angle_alpha   90.00
_cell.angle_beta   90.00
_cell.angle_gamma   90.00
#
_symmetry.space_group_name_H-M   'P 1'
#
loop_
_entity.id
_entity.type
_entity.pdbx_description
1 polymer ?
#
loop_
_entity_poly.entity_id
_entity_poly.type
_entity_poly.pdbx_seq_one_letter_code
_entity_poly.pdbx_strand_id
1 'polypeptide(L)'
;MRRPLSMSMSRCCFVLLIVAGASAFASSREIVFPPDARAVIDVKRDCGARGDGAADDTAALQSAIERVGGRDHTRFIYLPNGTYRITRTLILKPPGDGKEGSMVGPWLWGQNRDKTVIRLADGAEGFGDPGKPREAIRGVSRPDGARMNADFFDRTIVNLTIDTGNNPGAVGIKFYSNNTGLMQDVLVRGNGACGIDLGFNDQNGPCLVQDVMVDGFAIGIRTNHIINSQTLSRVTVNGARQVGLLHYGQMLAVEGLHVIGAPLAVDSGAGGVLTLIDSVLEAPPGANGPAIRLEKGHLYAARLTTRGFSPAITGVDVPGGQAAGPAVAEYGSHGVEVLGKGAPKAGLLLHPPREPDVPLPTRAGDWVCANDFGAKAGDEDDDAPAFQKAIDEAARRGASTVYLLGGRSADPNWYWMKRNVRVHGSVNRIMGFGFVRILGGSSKDPAYPENLAKFVVADDPLGAKTVVFQHLQVFSPWPSFGIEASAPGRTVVCRTTGGTVIARPGTTVFMTNCVGHCYQERGSTVWSRQWNTEGGPEKVGVNTRNDGGQLWILGMKTEGVSTKVQTLGGGRSEVLGVLNYNCTGVKDDTPFFRVENATLSVAGYREVCFIGAWWKVPALAVLDGTELRHPPQQWQTWSLLRVGQ
;
A
#
# COMPACT_ATOMS: atom_id res chain seq x y z
N MET A 1 -16.03 57.94 -48.06
CA MET A 1 -14.62 57.47 -48.15
C MET A 1 -14.09 57.23 -46.74
N ARG A 2 -13.66 56.00 -46.47
CA ARG A 2 -12.65 55.55 -45.48
C ARG A 2 -12.85 55.79 -43.95
N ARG A 3 -13.34 54.71 -43.34
CA ARG A 3 -12.84 53.91 -42.18
C ARG A 3 -12.76 54.49 -40.76
N PRO A 4 -12.94 53.61 -39.74
CA PRO A 4 -13.30 53.95 -38.37
C PRO A 4 -12.17 53.72 -37.34
N LEU A 5 -12.51 54.08 -36.09
CA LEU A 5 -11.77 54.00 -34.84
C LEU A 5 -10.81 52.79 -34.68
N SER A 6 -9.63 53.09 -34.16
CA SER A 6 -8.62 52.13 -33.71
C SER A 6 -9.11 51.35 -32.48
N MET A 7 -9.10 50.02 -32.58
CA MET A 7 -9.29 49.09 -31.47
C MET A 7 -8.13 49.17 -30.46
N SER A 8 -8.50 49.20 -29.19
CA SER A 8 -7.67 48.93 -28.03
C SER A 8 -7.09 47.51 -28.08
N MET A 9 -5.76 47.40 -28.14
CA MET A 9 -5.04 46.16 -27.84
C MET A 9 -4.90 46.04 -26.32
N SER A 10 -5.75 45.20 -25.72
CA SER A 10 -5.60 44.79 -24.33
C SER A 10 -4.36 43.90 -24.21
N ARG A 11 -3.43 44.29 -23.33
CA ARG A 11 -2.22 43.53 -23.01
C ARG A 11 -2.62 42.23 -22.29
N CYS A 12 -2.64 41.11 -23.00
CA CYS A 12 -2.60 39.79 -22.37
C CYS A 12 -1.21 39.56 -21.77
N CYS A 13 -1.07 39.85 -20.48
CA CYS A 13 0.07 39.37 -19.68
C CYS A 13 -0.06 37.84 -19.54
N PHE A 14 0.68 37.09 -20.36
CA PHE A 14 0.99 35.70 -20.06
C PHE A 14 1.86 35.66 -18.80
N VAL A 15 1.24 35.32 -17.66
CA VAL A 15 1.99 34.91 -16.47
C VAL A 15 2.56 33.53 -16.77
N LEU A 16 3.83 33.50 -17.17
CA LEU A 16 4.62 32.28 -17.24
C LEU A 16 4.81 31.78 -15.79
N LEU A 17 3.94 30.86 -15.35
CA LEU A 17 4.16 30.08 -14.14
C LEU A 17 5.31 29.10 -14.44
N ILE A 18 6.54 29.55 -14.19
CA ILE A 18 7.69 28.66 -14.08
C ILE A 18 7.47 27.84 -12.82
N VAL A 19 6.84 26.67 -12.98
CA VAL A 19 6.92 25.59 -11.99
C VAL A 19 8.36 25.08 -12.09
N ALA A 20 9.25 25.69 -11.31
CA ALA A 20 10.56 25.12 -11.02
C ALA A 20 10.30 23.80 -10.28
N GLY A 21 10.30 22.70 -11.04
CA GLY A 21 10.36 21.34 -10.52
C GLY A 21 11.71 21.11 -9.86
N ALA A 22 11.93 21.75 -8.71
CA ALA A 22 12.82 21.17 -7.73
C ALA A 22 12.08 19.94 -7.21
N SER A 23 12.44 18.75 -7.71
CA SER A 23 12.20 17.51 -6.99
C SER A 23 12.83 17.70 -5.62
N ALA A 24 12.01 18.15 -4.66
CA ALA A 24 12.39 18.19 -3.27
C ALA A 24 12.51 16.72 -2.87
N PHE A 25 13.68 16.15 -3.10
CA PHE A 25 14.06 14.88 -2.52
C PHE A 25 13.84 15.06 -1.02
N ALA A 26 12.82 14.37 -0.48
CA ALA A 26 12.62 14.33 0.94
C ALA A 26 13.96 13.89 1.55
N SER A 27 14.53 14.73 2.43
CA SER A 27 15.74 14.43 3.19
C SER A 27 15.59 13.02 3.75
N SER A 28 16.56 12.14 3.48
CA SER A 28 16.52 10.77 3.98
C SER A 28 16.45 10.79 5.51
N ARG A 29 15.52 10.01 6.06
CA ARG A 29 15.27 9.95 7.51
C ARG A 29 16.28 9.03 8.17
N GLU A 30 16.79 9.44 9.33
CA GLU A 30 17.55 8.56 10.22
C GLU A 30 16.55 7.78 11.10
N ILE A 31 16.57 6.46 11.00
CA ILE A 31 15.79 5.53 11.80
C ILE A 31 16.73 4.91 12.84
N VAL A 32 16.37 5.03 14.10
CA VAL A 32 17.06 4.38 15.21
C VAL A 32 16.02 3.60 16.01
N PHE A 33 16.29 2.32 16.25
CA PHE A 33 15.43 1.46 17.06
C PHE A 33 15.93 1.36 18.51
N PRO A 34 15.08 0.95 19.46
CA PRO A 34 15.53 0.71 20.83
C PRO A 34 16.63 -0.36 20.84
N PRO A 35 17.62 -0.26 21.75
CA PRO A 35 18.68 -1.25 21.88
C PRO A 35 18.18 -2.53 22.57
N ASP A 36 17.10 -3.12 22.04
CA ASP A 36 16.43 -4.31 22.57
C ASP A 36 16.62 -5.49 21.61
N ALA A 37 17.50 -6.42 21.98
CA ALA A 37 17.80 -7.62 21.17
C ALA A 37 16.58 -8.58 21.05
N ARG A 38 15.54 -8.40 21.89
CA ARG A 38 14.26 -9.12 21.77
C ARG A 38 13.43 -8.60 20.59
N ALA A 39 13.64 -7.35 20.17
CA ALA A 39 12.88 -6.67 19.12
C ALA A 39 13.65 -6.58 17.79
N VAL A 40 14.98 -6.48 17.83
CA VAL A 40 15.81 -6.16 16.67
C VAL A 40 17.02 -7.08 16.55
N ILE A 41 17.24 -7.61 15.34
CA ILE A 41 18.50 -8.20 14.90
C ILE A 41 19.27 -7.11 14.16
N ASP A 42 20.40 -6.66 14.71
CA ASP A 42 21.31 -5.74 14.04
C ASP A 42 22.33 -6.55 13.23
N VAL A 43 22.40 -6.34 11.92
CA VAL A 43 23.23 -7.17 11.03
C VAL A 43 24.72 -7.08 11.33
N LYS A 44 25.21 -5.96 11.89
CA LYS A 44 26.62 -5.80 12.27
C LYS A 44 26.88 -6.49 13.60
N ARG A 45 26.08 -6.16 14.62
CA ARG A 45 26.23 -6.68 15.99
C ARG A 45 26.00 -8.19 16.07
N ASP A 46 24.95 -8.69 15.43
CA ASP A 46 24.44 -10.04 15.67
C ASP A 46 24.83 -11.03 14.56
N CYS A 47 25.09 -10.54 13.34
CA CYS A 47 25.36 -11.38 12.17
C CYS A 47 26.77 -11.19 11.58
N GLY A 48 27.55 -10.22 12.08
CA GLY A 48 28.93 -10.00 11.65
C GLY A 48 29.09 -9.31 10.29
N ALA A 49 28.04 -8.66 9.78
CA ALA A 49 28.15 -7.85 8.58
C ALA A 49 29.10 -6.67 8.83
N ARG A 50 29.98 -6.36 7.87
CA ARG A 50 30.92 -5.24 7.99
C ARG A 50 30.29 -3.93 7.54
N GLY A 51 29.59 -3.95 6.41
CA GLY A 51 29.02 -2.75 5.80
C GLY A 51 30.09 -1.75 5.34
N ASP A 52 31.29 -2.22 4.99
CA ASP A 52 32.45 -1.42 4.60
C ASP A 52 32.59 -1.24 3.07
N GLY A 53 31.72 -1.88 2.28
CA GLY A 53 31.73 -1.88 0.82
C GLY A 53 32.75 -2.83 0.18
N ALA A 54 33.60 -3.48 0.97
CA ALA A 54 34.68 -4.35 0.51
C ALA A 54 34.42 -5.82 0.85
N ALA A 55 34.11 -6.12 2.11
CA ALA A 55 33.83 -7.48 2.55
C ALA A 55 32.54 -8.01 1.92
N ASP A 56 32.52 -9.32 1.64
CA ASP A 56 31.31 -9.99 1.19
C ASP A 56 30.37 -10.23 2.39
N ASP A 57 29.35 -9.38 2.50
CA ASP A 57 28.33 -9.43 3.56
C ASP A 57 27.15 -10.34 3.21
N THR A 58 27.19 -11.05 2.08
CA THR A 58 26.05 -11.88 1.62
C THR A 58 25.65 -12.89 2.70
N ALA A 59 26.61 -13.61 3.29
CA ALA A 59 26.32 -14.64 4.28
C ALA A 59 25.75 -14.05 5.58
N ALA A 60 26.26 -12.89 6.02
CA ALA A 60 25.78 -12.21 7.23
C ALA A 60 24.34 -11.73 7.05
N LEU A 61 24.03 -11.09 5.91
CA LEU A 61 22.68 -10.64 5.60
C LEU A 61 21.70 -11.81 5.44
N GLN A 62 22.11 -12.87 4.73
CA GLN A 62 21.29 -14.07 4.57
C GLN A 62 21.02 -14.75 5.94
N SER A 63 22.01 -14.77 6.84
CA SER A 63 21.82 -15.27 8.20
C SER A 63 20.80 -14.45 8.99
N ALA A 64 20.80 -13.12 8.86
CA ALA A 64 19.80 -12.27 9.51
C ALA A 64 18.38 -12.59 9.03
N ILE A 65 18.20 -12.76 7.71
CA ILE A 65 16.93 -13.16 7.09
C ILE A 65 16.44 -14.50 7.63
N GLU A 66 17.32 -15.49 7.71
CA GLU A 66 17.00 -16.84 8.19
C GLU A 66 16.63 -16.87 9.69
N ARG A 67 17.30 -16.06 10.51
CA ARG A 67 17.04 -15.99 11.95
C ARG A 67 15.69 -15.36 12.30
N VAL A 68 15.21 -14.41 11.49
CA VAL A 68 13.97 -13.69 11.79
C VAL A 68 12.70 -14.54 11.57
N GLY A 69 12.79 -15.55 10.70
CA GLY A 69 11.73 -16.53 10.44
C GLY A 69 11.90 -17.86 11.18
N GLY A 70 12.81 -17.93 12.17
CA GLY A 70 13.12 -19.13 12.95
C GLY A 70 12.10 -19.44 14.05
N ARG A 71 12.45 -20.37 14.96
CA ARG A 71 11.59 -20.80 16.08
C ARG A 71 11.44 -19.77 17.22
N ASP A 72 12.24 -18.71 17.18
CA ASP A 72 12.25 -17.65 18.19
C ASP A 72 11.13 -16.61 17.94
N HIS A 73 11.13 -15.56 18.76
CA HIS A 73 10.30 -14.38 18.53
C HIS A 73 10.70 -13.69 17.22
N THR A 74 9.69 -13.29 16.44
CA THR A 74 9.86 -12.45 15.26
C THR A 74 10.42 -11.08 15.66
N ARG A 75 11.30 -10.52 14.82
CA ARG A 75 12.06 -9.29 15.07
C ARG A 75 12.15 -8.47 13.80
N PHE A 76 12.61 -7.24 13.90
CA PHE A 76 13.08 -6.50 12.72
C PHE A 76 14.55 -6.82 12.44
N ILE A 77 14.91 -6.82 11.16
CA ILE A 77 16.30 -6.84 10.70
C ILE A 77 16.71 -5.38 10.47
N TYR A 78 17.66 -4.90 11.26
CA TYR A 78 18.16 -3.53 11.18
C TYR A 78 19.52 -3.50 10.50
N LEU A 79 19.64 -2.61 9.50
CA LEU A 79 20.86 -2.36 8.74
C LEU A 79 21.35 -0.94 9.08
N PRO A 80 22.33 -0.80 9.99
CA PRO A 80 23.00 0.47 10.23
C PRO A 80 23.58 1.07 8.93
N ASN A 81 23.92 2.36 8.96
CA ASN A 81 24.62 3.00 7.85
C ASN A 81 25.88 2.20 7.44
N GLY A 82 26.06 2.01 6.14
CA GLY A 82 27.11 1.17 5.57
C GLY A 82 26.77 0.69 4.16
N THR A 83 27.79 0.26 3.43
CA THR A 83 27.62 -0.42 2.14
C THR A 83 27.87 -1.91 2.32
N TYR A 84 26.83 -2.71 2.22
CA TYR A 84 26.85 -4.16 2.37
C TYR A 84 27.02 -4.79 1.00
N ARG A 85 28.24 -5.18 0.66
CA ARG A 85 28.55 -5.79 -0.64
C ARG A 85 28.05 -7.23 -0.66
N ILE A 86 27.24 -7.58 -1.66
CA ILE A 86 26.79 -8.94 -1.93
C ILE A 86 27.37 -9.45 -3.24
N THR A 87 27.62 -10.76 -3.33
CA THR A 87 28.17 -11.41 -4.53
C THR A 87 27.18 -12.36 -5.21
N ARG A 88 26.05 -12.61 -4.57
CA ARG A 88 24.95 -13.44 -5.07
C ARG A 88 23.60 -12.95 -4.51
N THR A 89 22.52 -13.45 -5.10
CA THR A 89 21.14 -13.15 -4.70
C THR A 89 20.90 -13.38 -3.21
N LEU A 90 20.33 -12.39 -2.53
CA LEU A 90 19.71 -12.56 -1.21
C LEU A 90 18.30 -13.09 -1.39
N ILE A 91 17.93 -14.13 -0.62
CA ILE A 91 16.61 -14.75 -0.71
C ILE A 91 15.86 -14.45 0.58
N LEU A 92 14.87 -13.55 0.50
CA LEU A 92 14.07 -13.10 1.65
C LEU A 92 13.25 -14.23 2.26
N LYS A 93 12.85 -15.21 1.43
CA LYS A 93 12.27 -16.46 1.91
C LYS A 93 13.02 -17.67 1.34
N PRO A 94 13.98 -18.25 2.08
CA PRO A 94 14.73 -19.43 1.64
C PRO A 94 13.85 -20.69 1.59
N PRO A 95 14.26 -21.73 0.84
CA PRO A 95 13.55 -23.01 0.81
C PRO A 95 13.61 -23.67 2.19
N GLY A 96 12.48 -24.21 2.67
CA GLY A 96 12.46 -25.02 3.90
C GLY A 96 12.88 -26.47 3.65
N ASP A 97 12.67 -27.31 4.65
CA ASP A 97 12.88 -28.77 4.69
C ASP A 97 11.86 -29.56 3.84
N GLY A 98 11.50 -29.05 2.66
CA GLY A 98 10.40 -29.57 1.84
C GLY A 98 9.03 -28.96 2.17
N LYS A 99 8.95 -28.08 3.18
CA LYS A 99 7.78 -27.22 3.47
C LYS A 99 8.14 -25.75 3.27
N GLU A 100 7.12 -24.90 3.13
CA GLU A 100 7.30 -23.50 2.73
C GLU A 100 7.98 -22.62 3.78
N GLY A 101 8.27 -23.07 5.01
CA GLY A 101 8.86 -22.27 6.11
C GLY A 101 7.98 -21.08 6.55
N SER A 102 8.52 -20.09 7.27
CA SER A 102 7.75 -18.90 7.73
C SER A 102 7.13 -18.13 6.56
N MET A 103 5.81 -17.95 6.55
CA MET A 103 5.12 -17.20 5.49
C MET A 103 5.05 -15.70 5.78
N VAL A 104 5.40 -15.27 6.99
CA VAL A 104 5.34 -13.89 7.45
C VAL A 104 6.74 -13.26 7.47
N GLY A 105 6.86 -12.03 6.98
CA GLY A 105 8.09 -11.26 6.92
C GLY A 105 9.01 -11.67 5.74
N PRO A 106 10.32 -11.35 5.81
CA PRO A 106 11.02 -10.61 6.87
C PRO A 106 10.72 -9.10 6.87
N TRP A 107 11.18 -8.39 7.91
CA TRP A 107 11.09 -6.93 8.02
C TRP A 107 12.49 -6.29 8.01
N LEU A 108 12.93 -5.82 6.84
CA LEU A 108 14.23 -5.19 6.65
C LEU A 108 14.10 -3.67 6.77
N TRP A 109 14.89 -3.08 7.64
CA TRP A 109 14.89 -1.65 7.94
C TRP A 109 16.30 -1.10 7.87
N GLY A 110 16.52 -0.16 6.96
CA GLY A 110 17.75 0.62 6.93
C GLY A 110 17.69 1.83 7.85
N GLN A 111 18.85 2.19 8.38
CA GLN A 111 19.03 3.39 9.18
C GLN A 111 18.75 4.66 8.36
N ASN A 112 19.21 4.73 7.12
CA ASN A 112 19.00 5.87 6.23
C ASN A 112 19.03 5.39 4.78
N ARG A 113 18.02 5.78 3.98
CA ARG A 113 17.91 5.36 2.57
C ARG A 113 19.21 5.52 1.78
N ASP A 114 19.87 6.66 1.92
CA ASP A 114 21.00 7.04 1.06
C ASP A 114 22.35 6.51 1.60
N LYS A 115 22.40 6.08 2.88
CA LYS A 115 23.63 5.62 3.55
C LYS A 115 23.64 4.14 3.91
N THR A 116 22.48 3.49 3.93
CA THR A 116 22.34 2.03 4.08
C THR A 116 22.17 1.43 2.68
N VAL A 117 23.24 0.87 2.12
CA VAL A 117 23.27 0.39 0.73
C VAL A 117 23.54 -1.10 0.70
N ILE A 118 22.62 -1.91 0.17
CA ILE A 118 22.90 -3.28 -0.25
C ILE A 118 23.39 -3.21 -1.69
N ARG A 119 24.67 -3.54 -1.94
CA ARG A 119 25.31 -3.37 -3.25
C ARG A 119 25.74 -4.71 -3.83
N LEU A 120 25.20 -5.09 -4.98
CA LEU A 120 25.72 -6.20 -5.77
C LEU A 120 27.10 -5.84 -6.34
N ALA A 121 28.07 -6.75 -6.21
CA ALA A 121 29.40 -6.58 -6.77
C ALA A 121 29.35 -6.40 -8.30
N ASP A 122 30.19 -5.51 -8.83
CA ASP A 122 30.31 -5.32 -10.28
C ASP A 122 30.80 -6.62 -10.94
N GLY A 123 30.21 -7.00 -12.07
CA GLY A 123 30.54 -8.24 -12.77
C GLY A 123 30.24 -9.51 -11.96
N ALA A 124 29.26 -9.46 -11.05
CA ALA A 124 28.88 -10.63 -10.26
C ALA A 124 28.43 -11.79 -11.17
N GLU A 125 28.83 -13.01 -10.80
CA GLU A 125 28.62 -14.20 -11.61
C GLU A 125 27.12 -14.45 -11.89
N GLY A 126 26.78 -14.55 -13.17
CA GLY A 126 25.40 -14.79 -13.63
C GLY A 126 24.52 -13.54 -13.71
N PHE A 127 25.06 -12.33 -13.51
CA PHE A 127 24.32 -11.07 -13.62
C PHE A 127 24.70 -10.24 -14.87
N GLY A 128 25.55 -10.78 -15.75
CA GLY A 128 26.07 -10.08 -16.93
C GLY A 128 25.20 -10.14 -18.19
N ASP A 129 24.25 -11.07 -18.28
CA ASP A 129 23.47 -11.36 -19.49
C ASP A 129 22.03 -10.81 -19.40
N PRO A 130 21.67 -9.75 -20.15
CA PRO A 130 20.30 -9.23 -20.21
C PRO A 130 19.25 -10.23 -20.70
N GLY A 131 19.64 -11.25 -21.47
CA GLY A 131 18.75 -12.31 -21.92
C GLY A 131 18.46 -13.37 -20.85
N LYS A 132 19.21 -13.38 -19.74
CA LYS A 132 19.04 -14.27 -18.59
C LYS A 132 19.04 -13.46 -17.30
N PRO A 133 18.04 -12.59 -17.09
CA PRO A 133 18.05 -11.65 -15.99
C PRO A 133 18.04 -12.35 -14.63
N ARG A 134 18.79 -11.80 -13.67
CA ARG A 134 18.93 -12.36 -12.31
C ARG A 134 18.82 -11.27 -11.25
N GLU A 135 18.06 -11.54 -10.20
CA GLU A 135 17.77 -10.58 -9.15
C GLU A 135 18.84 -10.50 -8.05
N ALA A 136 19.16 -9.28 -7.60
CA ALA A 136 20.02 -9.05 -6.43
C ALA A 136 19.28 -9.45 -5.14
N ILE A 137 17.99 -9.17 -5.06
CA ILE A 137 17.10 -9.62 -3.97
C ILE A 137 15.91 -10.38 -4.55
N ARG A 138 15.67 -11.58 -4.04
CA ARG A 138 14.52 -12.43 -4.38
C ARG A 138 13.55 -12.52 -3.20
N GLY A 139 12.30 -12.16 -3.42
CA GLY A 139 11.25 -12.23 -2.40
C GLY A 139 10.99 -13.65 -1.90
N VAL A 140 10.97 -14.64 -2.79
CA VAL A 140 10.69 -16.05 -2.45
C VAL A 140 11.57 -17.02 -3.25
N SER A 141 12.03 -18.12 -2.65
CA SER A 141 12.89 -19.11 -3.31
C SER A 141 12.19 -19.95 -4.40
N ARG A 142 10.88 -19.78 -4.60
CA ARG A 142 10.12 -20.48 -5.65
C ARG A 142 10.65 -20.11 -7.03
N PRO A 143 10.74 -21.03 -8.01
CA PRO A 143 11.07 -20.69 -9.41
C PRO A 143 10.11 -19.65 -9.99
N ASP A 144 10.52 -18.95 -11.05
CA ASP A 144 9.64 -18.05 -11.79
C ASP A 144 8.52 -18.86 -12.49
N GLY A 145 7.31 -18.32 -12.51
CA GLY A 145 6.11 -18.99 -13.02
C GLY A 145 5.62 -20.17 -12.18
N ALA A 146 6.18 -20.40 -10.99
CA ALA A 146 5.66 -21.40 -10.07
C ALA A 146 4.25 -20.99 -9.61
N ARG A 147 3.35 -21.98 -9.46
CA ARG A 147 2.07 -21.75 -8.80
C ARG A 147 2.31 -21.34 -7.36
N MET A 148 1.71 -20.24 -6.94
CA MET A 148 1.82 -19.74 -5.58
C MET A 148 0.55 -19.98 -4.76
N ASN A 149 0.65 -19.77 -3.45
CA ASN A 149 -0.46 -19.40 -2.58
C ASN A 149 -0.30 -17.91 -2.19
N ALA A 150 -1.40 -17.28 -1.78
CA ALA A 150 -1.44 -15.86 -1.45
C ALA A 150 -1.02 -15.55 0.00
N ASP A 151 -0.21 -16.41 0.61
CA ASP A 151 -0.01 -16.43 2.07
C ASP A 151 1.34 -15.83 2.53
N PHE A 152 2.05 -15.09 1.67
CA PHE A 152 3.37 -14.51 1.98
C PHE A 152 3.29 -13.10 2.59
N PHE A 153 2.81 -13.02 3.82
CA PHE A 153 2.41 -11.77 4.48
C PHE A 153 3.57 -10.90 4.98
N ASP A 154 3.30 -9.59 5.13
CA ASP A 154 4.06 -8.61 5.92
C ASP A 154 5.53 -8.39 5.54
N ARG A 155 5.95 -8.86 4.36
CA ARG A 155 7.32 -8.65 3.92
C ARG A 155 7.57 -7.17 3.72
N THR A 156 8.55 -6.67 4.45
CA THR A 156 8.77 -5.23 4.60
C THR A 156 10.21 -4.89 4.24
N ILE A 157 10.40 -3.85 3.43
CA ILE A 157 11.71 -3.27 3.10
C ILE A 157 11.59 -1.75 3.21
N VAL A 158 12.30 -1.14 4.14
CA VAL A 158 12.15 0.28 4.45
C VAL A 158 13.50 1.00 4.56
N ASN A 159 13.58 2.21 3.98
CA ASN A 159 14.64 3.19 4.23
C ASN A 159 16.06 2.70 3.93
N LEU A 160 16.27 2.09 2.75
CA LEU A 160 17.58 1.63 2.26
C LEU A 160 17.73 1.79 0.74
N THR A 161 18.95 1.64 0.24
CA THR A 161 19.25 1.56 -1.21
C THR A 161 19.59 0.13 -1.61
N ILE A 162 19.02 -0.32 -2.73
CA ILE A 162 19.43 -1.52 -3.48
C ILE A 162 20.21 -1.05 -4.71
N ASP A 163 21.50 -1.35 -4.77
CA ASP A 163 22.40 -0.94 -5.84
C ASP A 163 22.89 -2.19 -6.59
N THR A 164 22.53 -2.33 -7.87
CA THR A 164 22.92 -3.53 -8.63
C THR A 164 24.32 -3.44 -9.24
N GLY A 165 25.07 -2.36 -9.01
CA GLY A 165 26.38 -2.15 -9.64
C GLY A 165 26.30 -2.14 -11.18
N ASN A 166 27.44 -2.43 -11.81
CA ASN A 166 27.59 -2.59 -13.25
C ASN A 166 27.31 -4.04 -13.66
N ASN A 167 26.03 -4.38 -13.80
CA ASN A 167 25.57 -5.73 -14.12
C ASN A 167 24.37 -5.66 -15.10
N PRO A 168 24.62 -5.76 -16.43
CA PRO A 168 23.58 -5.57 -17.44
C PRO A 168 22.38 -6.53 -17.36
N GLY A 169 22.56 -7.72 -16.81
CA GLY A 169 21.52 -8.71 -16.56
C GLY A 169 20.86 -8.61 -15.18
N ALA A 170 21.25 -7.66 -14.33
CA ALA A 170 20.70 -7.59 -12.99
C ALA A 170 19.23 -7.13 -12.97
N VAL A 171 18.45 -7.73 -12.07
CA VAL A 171 17.19 -7.19 -11.58
C VAL A 171 17.43 -6.66 -10.17
N GLY A 172 16.98 -5.45 -9.85
CA GLY A 172 17.14 -4.91 -8.50
C GLY A 172 16.48 -5.80 -7.45
N ILE A 173 15.18 -6.00 -7.60
CA ILE A 173 14.42 -6.87 -6.71
C ILE A 173 13.24 -7.53 -7.41
N LYS A 174 13.07 -8.83 -7.17
CA LYS A 174 11.81 -9.56 -7.39
C LYS A 174 10.99 -9.49 -6.10
N PHE A 175 10.16 -8.47 -5.97
CA PHE A 175 9.41 -8.23 -4.74
C PHE A 175 8.09 -9.00 -4.75
N TYR A 176 7.87 -9.78 -3.69
CA TYR A 176 6.67 -10.60 -3.54
C TYR A 176 6.17 -10.46 -2.11
N SER A 177 4.90 -10.13 -1.92
CA SER A 177 4.26 -10.17 -0.61
C SER A 177 2.74 -10.09 -0.75
N ASN A 178 2.02 -10.44 0.32
CA ASN A 178 0.57 -10.40 0.40
C ASN A 178 0.14 -9.63 1.65
N ASN A 179 -1.15 -9.25 1.70
CA ASN A 179 -1.83 -8.59 2.80
C ASN A 179 -1.20 -7.26 3.20
N THR A 180 -0.29 -7.20 4.17
CA THR A 180 0.39 -5.94 4.54
C THR A 180 1.85 -5.88 4.10
N GLY A 181 2.16 -6.39 2.90
CA GLY A 181 3.48 -6.25 2.29
C GLY A 181 3.86 -4.81 1.94
N LEU A 182 5.09 -4.38 2.26
CA LEU A 182 5.54 -2.99 2.14
C LEU A 182 6.94 -2.86 1.56
N MET A 183 7.09 -1.97 0.57
CA MET A 183 8.37 -1.35 0.22
C MET A 183 8.22 0.16 0.37
N GLN A 184 8.98 0.79 1.27
CA GLN A 184 8.83 2.22 1.56
C GLN A 184 10.15 2.96 1.68
N ASP A 185 10.25 4.16 1.12
CA ASP A 185 11.47 4.99 1.20
C ASP A 185 12.72 4.24 0.70
N VAL A 186 12.58 3.51 -0.43
CA VAL A 186 13.67 2.71 -1.04
C VAL A 186 14.15 3.34 -2.33
N LEU A 187 15.47 3.36 -2.53
CA LEU A 187 16.09 3.64 -3.83
C LEU A 187 16.57 2.33 -4.45
N VAL A 188 16.15 2.03 -5.68
CA VAL A 188 16.68 0.92 -6.48
C VAL A 188 17.44 1.51 -7.65
N ARG A 189 18.77 1.32 -7.73
CA ARG A 189 19.60 1.93 -8.79
C ARG A 189 20.50 0.92 -9.50
N GLY A 190 20.74 1.16 -10.78
CA GLY A 190 21.66 0.34 -11.57
C GLY A 190 21.44 0.41 -13.08
N ASN A 191 22.25 -0.35 -13.82
CA ASN A 191 22.18 -0.40 -15.28
C ASN A 191 21.59 -1.72 -15.83
N GLY A 192 20.99 -2.55 -14.98
CA GLY A 192 20.52 -3.89 -15.34
C GLY A 192 19.26 -3.94 -16.20
N ALA A 193 18.62 -5.11 -16.23
CA ALA A 193 17.44 -5.41 -17.03
C ALA A 193 16.15 -4.82 -16.43
N CYS A 194 15.97 -4.89 -15.11
CA CYS A 194 14.76 -4.38 -14.46
C CYS A 194 15.03 -3.85 -13.05
N GLY A 195 14.42 -2.72 -12.66
CA GLY A 195 14.53 -2.22 -11.29
C GLY A 195 13.72 -3.09 -10.32
N ILE A 196 12.40 -3.09 -10.47
CA ILE A 196 11.46 -3.82 -9.60
C ILE A 196 10.59 -4.74 -10.45
N ASP A 197 10.66 -6.04 -10.17
CA ASP A 197 9.80 -7.05 -10.77
C ASP A 197 8.76 -7.54 -9.77
N LEU A 198 7.50 -7.18 -10.02
CA LEU A 198 6.32 -7.61 -9.26
C LEU A 198 5.55 -8.75 -9.95
N GLY A 199 6.05 -9.23 -11.09
CA GLY A 199 5.34 -10.13 -11.99
C GLY A 199 6.06 -11.46 -12.26
N PHE A 200 7.01 -11.85 -11.42
CA PHE A 200 7.76 -13.10 -11.63
C PHE A 200 6.97 -14.36 -11.24
N ASN A 201 5.91 -14.22 -10.44
CA ASN A 201 5.00 -15.30 -10.01
C ASN A 201 3.56 -14.76 -9.88
N ASP A 202 2.57 -15.66 -9.94
CA ASP A 202 1.15 -15.31 -9.72
C ASP A 202 0.85 -14.97 -8.27
N GLN A 203 -0.36 -14.46 -7.98
CA GLN A 203 -0.83 -14.17 -6.62
C GLN A 203 0.06 -13.20 -5.80
N ASN A 204 0.89 -12.38 -6.44
CA ASN A 204 1.60 -11.32 -5.73
C ASN A 204 0.66 -10.17 -5.35
N GLY A 205 0.59 -9.85 -4.06
CA GLY A 205 -0.24 -8.80 -3.50
C GLY A 205 -1.49 -9.32 -2.76
N PRO A 206 -2.24 -8.46 -2.06
CA PRO A 206 -2.10 -7.01 -2.05
C PRO A 206 -0.84 -6.57 -1.30
N CYS A 207 -0.16 -5.56 -1.85
CA CYS A 207 1.05 -4.97 -1.25
C CYS A 207 1.20 -3.50 -1.71
N LEU A 208 1.99 -2.74 -0.96
CA LEU A 208 2.23 -1.32 -1.19
C LEU A 208 3.71 -1.05 -1.50
N VAL A 209 3.96 -0.35 -2.61
CA VAL A 209 5.25 0.29 -2.91
C VAL A 209 5.05 1.80 -2.81
N GLN A 210 5.68 2.44 -1.83
CA GLN A 210 5.41 3.84 -1.49
C GLN A 210 6.69 4.66 -1.32
N ASP A 211 6.75 5.88 -1.87
CA ASP A 211 7.94 6.75 -1.75
C ASP A 211 9.23 6.06 -2.26
N VAL A 212 9.12 5.32 -3.36
CA VAL A 212 10.22 4.55 -3.97
C VAL A 212 10.75 5.22 -5.22
N MET A 213 12.06 5.19 -5.41
CA MET A 213 12.72 5.63 -6.63
C MET A 213 13.41 4.45 -7.32
N VAL A 214 13.21 4.32 -8.63
CA VAL A 214 14.01 3.46 -9.52
C VAL A 214 14.87 4.36 -10.41
N ASP A 215 16.18 4.16 -10.41
CA ASP A 215 17.14 4.95 -11.18
C ASP A 215 17.95 4.08 -12.15
N GLY A 216 17.71 4.27 -13.45
CA GLY A 216 18.29 3.48 -14.54
C GLY A 216 17.44 2.27 -14.97
N PHE A 217 18.11 1.15 -15.23
CA PHE A 217 17.56 -0.09 -15.81
C PHE A 217 16.98 0.03 -17.24
N ALA A 218 16.73 -1.11 -17.89
CA ALA A 218 15.99 -1.13 -19.16
C ALA A 218 14.49 -0.93 -18.91
N ILE A 219 13.94 -1.68 -17.96
CA ILE A 219 12.56 -1.54 -17.46
C ILE A 219 12.61 -1.01 -16.03
N GLY A 220 11.88 0.06 -15.72
CA GLY A 220 11.81 0.56 -14.35
C GLY A 220 11.10 -0.43 -13.43
N ILE A 221 9.80 -0.61 -13.66
CA ILE A 221 8.93 -1.51 -12.89
C ILE A 221 8.17 -2.40 -13.86
N ARG A 222 7.99 -3.68 -13.52
CA ARG A 222 7.11 -4.57 -14.28
C ARG A 222 6.14 -5.34 -13.39
N THR A 223 4.97 -5.63 -13.96
CA THR A 223 3.95 -6.52 -13.38
C THR A 223 3.59 -7.63 -14.38
N ASN A 224 3.00 -8.72 -13.89
CA ASN A 224 2.44 -9.79 -14.71
C ASN A 224 1.47 -10.64 -13.89
N HIS A 225 0.78 -11.57 -14.56
CA HIS A 225 -0.24 -12.47 -14.02
C HIS A 225 -1.53 -11.74 -13.60
N ILE A 226 -2.66 -12.42 -13.67
CA ILE A 226 -3.99 -11.80 -13.52
C ILE A 226 -4.56 -11.83 -12.10
N ILE A 227 -3.84 -12.46 -11.17
CA ILE A 227 -4.33 -12.75 -9.82
C ILE A 227 -3.60 -11.87 -8.79
N ASN A 228 -4.38 -11.38 -7.83
CA ASN A 228 -4.02 -10.37 -6.82
C ASN A 228 -3.87 -8.95 -7.39
N SER A 229 -3.46 -8.02 -6.53
CA SER A 229 -3.44 -6.58 -6.85
C SER A 229 -2.26 -5.91 -6.18
N GLN A 230 -1.81 -4.78 -6.72
CA GLN A 230 -0.65 -4.05 -6.23
C GLN A 230 -0.99 -2.57 -6.16
N THR A 231 -0.39 -1.85 -5.21
CA THR A 231 -0.58 -0.40 -5.07
C THR A 231 0.76 0.32 -5.12
N LEU A 232 0.86 1.35 -5.96
CA LEU A 232 2.00 2.26 -6.03
C LEU A 232 1.57 3.65 -5.55
N SER A 233 2.34 4.27 -4.66
CA SER A 233 2.06 5.62 -4.16
C SER A 233 3.35 6.44 -4.14
N ARG A 234 3.40 7.52 -4.93
CA ARG A 234 4.55 8.44 -5.00
C ARG A 234 5.83 7.70 -5.40
N VAL A 235 5.79 7.08 -6.58
CA VAL A 235 6.90 6.30 -7.14
C VAL A 235 7.53 7.07 -8.28
N THR A 236 8.86 7.17 -8.28
CA THR A 236 9.62 7.82 -9.36
C THR A 236 10.42 6.77 -10.13
N VAL A 237 10.36 6.81 -11.46
CA VAL A 237 11.23 6.04 -12.35
C VAL A 237 12.02 7.01 -13.21
N ASN A 238 13.32 7.07 -12.97
CA ASN A 238 14.24 7.97 -13.65
C ASN A 238 15.16 7.18 -14.60
N GLY A 239 15.22 7.61 -15.87
CA GLY A 239 16.23 7.12 -16.82
C GLY A 239 16.07 5.66 -17.25
N ALA A 240 14.86 5.08 -17.18
CA ALA A 240 14.61 3.75 -17.74
C ALA A 240 14.82 3.76 -19.26
N ARG A 241 15.67 2.87 -19.77
CA ARG A 241 16.12 2.91 -21.18
C ARG A 241 15.07 2.45 -22.20
N GLN A 242 14.03 1.74 -21.77
CA GLN A 242 12.96 1.24 -22.63
C GLN A 242 11.60 1.73 -22.15
N VAL A 243 11.21 1.35 -20.94
CA VAL A 243 9.89 1.67 -20.39
C VAL A 243 9.93 1.94 -18.90
N GLY A 244 9.19 2.96 -18.47
CA GLY A 244 9.05 3.31 -17.05
C GLY A 244 8.30 2.24 -16.27
N LEU A 245 7.04 2.00 -16.66
CA LEU A 245 6.16 0.96 -16.10
C LEU A 245 5.68 0.01 -17.21
N LEU A 246 6.08 -1.26 -17.14
CA LEU A 246 5.58 -2.34 -17.97
C LEU A 246 4.48 -3.12 -17.24
N HIS A 247 3.22 -2.80 -17.51
CA HIS A 247 2.07 -3.28 -16.76
C HIS A 247 1.25 -4.30 -17.56
N TYR A 248 1.31 -5.57 -17.17
CA TYR A 248 0.51 -6.65 -17.75
C TYR A 248 -0.17 -7.46 -16.64
N GLY A 249 -1.33 -8.05 -16.96
CA GLY A 249 -2.06 -8.98 -16.10
C GLY A 249 -2.68 -8.39 -14.83
N GLN A 250 -1.92 -7.70 -13.99
CA GLN A 250 -2.30 -7.32 -12.62
C GLN A 250 -3.44 -6.31 -12.56
N MET A 251 -4.08 -6.23 -11.39
CA MET A 251 -4.82 -5.04 -10.97
C MET A 251 -3.84 -4.10 -10.27
N LEU A 252 -3.53 -2.96 -10.89
CA LEU A 252 -2.56 -2.00 -10.37
C LEU A 252 -3.23 -0.65 -10.11
N ALA A 253 -3.21 -0.20 -8.85
CA ALA A 253 -3.64 1.13 -8.46
C ALA A 253 -2.41 2.02 -8.23
N VAL A 254 -2.38 3.20 -8.84
CA VAL A 254 -1.22 4.08 -8.84
C VAL A 254 -1.64 5.51 -8.56
N GLU A 255 -1.06 6.12 -7.52
CA GLU A 255 -1.05 7.58 -7.35
C GLU A 255 0.37 8.12 -7.46
N GLY A 256 0.53 9.31 -8.05
CA GLY A 256 1.79 10.04 -7.99
C GLY A 256 2.94 9.32 -8.67
N LEU A 257 2.72 8.66 -9.82
CA LEU A 257 3.80 8.10 -10.62
C LEU A 257 4.50 9.23 -11.37
N HIS A 258 5.83 9.31 -11.21
CA HIS A 258 6.67 10.21 -11.97
C HIS A 258 7.63 9.39 -12.84
N VAL A 259 7.50 9.46 -14.16
CA VAL A 259 8.46 8.83 -15.08
C VAL A 259 9.24 9.93 -15.81
N ILE A 260 10.57 9.85 -15.77
CA ILE A 260 11.48 10.84 -16.36
C ILE A 260 12.43 10.16 -17.33
N GLY A 261 12.43 10.59 -18.59
CA GLY A 261 13.43 10.21 -19.57
C GLY A 261 13.26 8.81 -20.20
N ALA A 262 12.16 8.10 -19.91
CA ALA A 262 11.85 6.83 -20.56
C ALA A 262 11.23 7.05 -21.96
N PRO A 263 11.68 6.36 -23.03
CA PRO A 263 11.10 6.49 -24.37
C PRO A 263 9.60 6.18 -24.44
N LEU A 264 9.12 5.26 -23.58
CA LEU A 264 7.72 5.01 -23.30
C LEU A 264 7.52 5.06 -21.79
N ALA A 265 6.61 5.91 -21.29
CA ALA A 265 6.46 6.06 -19.85
C ALA A 265 5.68 4.89 -19.23
N VAL A 266 4.55 4.52 -19.84
CA VAL A 266 3.74 3.38 -19.42
C VAL A 266 3.35 2.53 -20.63
N ASP A 267 3.63 1.24 -20.54
CA ASP A 267 3.13 0.23 -21.47
C ASP A 267 2.18 -0.70 -20.71
N SER A 268 0.87 -0.57 -20.96
CA SER A 268 -0.16 -1.32 -20.28
C SER A 268 -0.85 -2.27 -21.25
N GLY A 269 -0.88 -3.56 -20.94
CA GLY A 269 -1.21 -4.58 -21.93
C GLY A 269 -2.16 -5.68 -21.45
N ALA A 270 -2.25 -6.71 -22.29
CA ALA A 270 -3.16 -7.85 -22.19
C ALA A 270 -3.49 -8.27 -20.76
N GLY A 271 -4.78 -8.20 -20.43
CA GLY A 271 -5.32 -8.68 -19.16
C GLY A 271 -5.01 -7.80 -17.95
N GLY A 272 -4.30 -6.67 -18.09
CA GLY A 272 -4.06 -5.72 -16.99
C GLY A 272 -5.23 -4.75 -16.78
N VAL A 273 -5.41 -4.29 -15.54
CA VAL A 273 -6.32 -3.20 -15.17
C VAL A 273 -5.54 -2.15 -14.38
N LEU A 274 -5.37 -0.98 -14.97
CA LEU A 274 -4.59 0.12 -14.42
C LEU A 274 -5.50 1.27 -13.99
N THR A 275 -5.38 1.70 -12.74
CA THR A 275 -5.88 2.98 -12.26
C THR A 275 -4.69 3.90 -11.99
N LEU A 276 -4.61 5.04 -12.67
CA LEU A 276 -3.47 5.95 -12.63
C LEU A 276 -3.92 7.39 -12.35
N ILE A 277 -3.62 7.92 -11.17
CA ILE A 277 -3.99 9.28 -10.79
C ILE A 277 -2.77 10.13 -10.42
N ASP A 278 -2.90 11.45 -10.55
CA ASP A 278 -1.89 12.43 -10.09
C ASP A 278 -0.48 12.19 -10.65
N SER A 279 -0.39 11.70 -11.88
CA SER A 279 0.88 11.24 -12.47
C SER A 279 1.49 12.27 -13.41
N VAL A 280 2.82 12.29 -13.47
CA VAL A 280 3.60 13.16 -14.35
C VAL A 280 4.55 12.31 -15.19
N LEU A 281 4.45 12.40 -16.52
CA LEU A 281 5.25 11.59 -17.44
C LEU A 281 6.04 12.50 -18.38
N GLU A 282 7.37 12.41 -18.31
CA GLU A 282 8.28 13.31 -19.03
C GLU A 282 9.19 12.50 -19.96
N ALA A 283 9.05 12.76 -21.26
CA ALA A 283 9.79 12.07 -22.28
C ALA A 283 11.26 12.54 -22.34
N PRO A 284 12.20 11.70 -22.82
CA PRO A 284 13.52 12.17 -23.19
C PRO A 284 13.43 13.10 -24.41
N PRO A 285 14.44 13.97 -24.64
CA PRO A 285 14.50 14.81 -25.83
C PRO A 285 14.33 14.01 -27.13
N GLY A 286 13.48 14.49 -28.05
CA GLY A 286 13.26 13.87 -29.35
C GLY A 286 12.26 12.71 -29.38
N ALA A 287 11.72 12.29 -28.24
CA ALA A 287 10.59 11.36 -28.22
C ALA A 287 9.35 11.98 -28.89
N ASN A 288 8.60 11.17 -29.63
CA ASN A 288 7.38 11.59 -30.33
C ASN A 288 6.23 10.57 -30.22
N GLY A 289 6.42 9.49 -29.46
CA GLY A 289 5.40 8.48 -29.21
C GLY A 289 4.41 8.88 -28.11
N PRO A 290 3.44 8.00 -27.80
CA PRO A 290 2.52 8.23 -26.70
C PRO A 290 3.20 8.13 -25.34
N ALA A 291 2.71 8.84 -24.32
CA ALA A 291 3.17 8.65 -22.95
C ALA A 291 2.71 7.31 -22.37
N ILE A 292 1.43 6.99 -22.63
CA ILE A 292 0.81 5.71 -22.24
C ILE A 292 0.36 4.98 -23.52
N ARG A 293 0.87 3.76 -23.70
CA ARG A 293 0.30 2.80 -24.64
C ARG A 293 -0.59 1.83 -23.88
N LEU A 294 -1.82 1.65 -24.33
CA LEU A 294 -2.77 0.67 -23.80
C LEU A 294 -3.18 -0.30 -24.91
N GLU A 295 -2.98 -1.61 -24.70
CA GLU A 295 -3.40 -2.66 -25.63
C GLU A 295 -4.13 -3.79 -24.90
N LYS A 296 -5.40 -4.06 -25.23
CA LYS A 296 -6.19 -5.19 -24.68
C LYS A 296 -6.22 -5.24 -23.14
N GLY A 297 -6.28 -4.07 -22.50
CA GLY A 297 -6.38 -3.90 -21.05
C GLY A 297 -7.32 -2.76 -20.68
N HIS A 298 -7.51 -2.51 -19.37
CA HIS A 298 -8.36 -1.43 -18.87
C HIS A 298 -7.53 -0.32 -18.24
N LEU A 299 -7.92 0.93 -18.48
CA LEU A 299 -7.28 2.11 -17.92
C LEU A 299 -8.34 3.09 -17.42
N TYR A 300 -8.17 3.52 -16.19
CA TYR A 300 -8.68 4.80 -15.70
C TYR A 300 -7.49 5.70 -15.42
N ALA A 301 -7.50 6.91 -15.98
CA ALA A 301 -6.49 7.92 -15.70
C ALA A 301 -7.16 9.24 -15.29
N ALA A 302 -6.64 9.91 -14.26
CA ALA A 302 -7.11 11.24 -13.89
C ALA A 302 -5.97 12.14 -13.42
N ARG A 303 -6.06 13.43 -13.74
CA ARG A 303 -5.05 14.43 -13.39
C ARG A 303 -3.63 14.02 -13.86
N LEU A 304 -3.57 13.52 -15.09
CA LEU A 304 -2.33 13.10 -15.73
C LEU A 304 -1.70 14.29 -16.49
N THR A 305 -0.42 14.53 -16.25
CA THR A 305 0.38 15.50 -17.00
C THR A 305 1.45 14.77 -17.83
N THR A 306 1.59 15.12 -19.10
CA THR A 306 2.61 14.58 -20.01
C THR A 306 3.44 15.71 -20.60
N ARG A 307 4.76 15.48 -20.78
CA ARG A 307 5.69 16.44 -21.41
C ARG A 307 6.55 15.71 -22.43
N GLY A 308 6.68 16.28 -23.63
CA GLY A 308 7.48 15.68 -24.73
C GLY A 308 6.82 14.48 -25.44
N PHE A 309 5.71 13.96 -24.94
CA PHE A 309 4.93 12.90 -25.60
C PHE A 309 3.80 13.47 -26.46
N SER A 310 3.44 12.76 -27.54
CA SER A 310 2.29 13.10 -28.38
C SER A 310 1.73 11.85 -29.07
N PRO A 311 0.54 11.36 -28.71
CA PRO A 311 -0.43 11.90 -27.74
C PRO A 311 -0.10 11.57 -26.27
N ALA A 312 -0.94 11.95 -25.31
CA ALA A 312 -0.78 11.53 -23.91
C ALA A 312 -1.10 10.03 -23.74
N ILE A 313 -2.20 9.57 -24.34
CA ILE A 313 -2.65 8.17 -24.27
C ILE A 313 -2.98 7.69 -25.68
N THR A 314 -2.47 6.51 -26.04
CA THR A 314 -2.94 5.74 -27.20
C THR A 314 -3.54 4.43 -26.74
N GLY A 315 -4.85 4.29 -26.89
CA GLY A 315 -5.55 3.01 -26.78
C GLY A 315 -5.61 2.28 -28.12
N VAL A 316 -5.15 1.03 -28.14
CA VAL A 316 -5.24 0.09 -29.25
C VAL A 316 -6.32 -0.94 -28.92
N ASP A 317 -7.31 -1.06 -29.80
CA ASP A 317 -8.45 -1.97 -29.64
C ASP A 317 -9.24 -1.78 -28.33
N VAL A 318 -9.35 -0.53 -27.87
CA VAL A 318 -10.17 -0.16 -26.71
C VAL A 318 -11.15 0.96 -27.08
N PRO A 319 -12.41 0.95 -26.58
CA PRO A 319 -13.44 1.93 -26.96
C PRO A 319 -13.05 3.39 -26.72
N GLY A 320 -12.28 3.67 -25.67
CA GLY A 320 -11.87 5.03 -25.29
C GLY A 320 -10.83 5.66 -26.22
N GLY A 321 -10.22 4.90 -27.13
CA GLY A 321 -9.30 5.44 -28.15
C GLY A 321 -8.13 6.25 -27.58
N GLN A 322 -7.78 7.34 -28.26
CA GLN A 322 -6.66 8.22 -27.91
C GLN A 322 -7.09 9.42 -27.05
N ALA A 323 -6.20 9.90 -26.18
CA ALA A 323 -6.35 11.17 -25.47
C ALA A 323 -5.17 12.11 -25.74
N ALA A 324 -5.47 13.34 -26.14
CA ALA A 324 -4.46 14.38 -26.37
C ALA A 324 -3.77 14.81 -25.06
N GLY A 325 -2.51 15.25 -25.15
CA GLY A 325 -1.79 15.89 -24.05
C GLY A 325 -1.83 17.43 -24.15
N PRO A 326 -1.12 18.15 -23.27
CA PRO A 326 -0.27 17.64 -22.20
C PRO A 326 -1.00 17.35 -20.87
N ALA A 327 -2.29 17.66 -20.77
CA ALA A 327 -3.06 17.45 -19.54
C ALA A 327 -4.33 16.65 -19.83
N VAL A 328 -4.51 15.54 -19.10
CA VAL A 328 -5.69 14.68 -19.16
C VAL A 328 -6.38 14.75 -17.80
N ALA A 329 -7.52 15.43 -17.75
CA ALA A 329 -8.29 15.61 -16.51
C ALA A 329 -8.88 14.28 -16.02
N GLU A 330 -9.51 13.53 -16.91
CA GLU A 330 -10.07 12.20 -16.68
C GLU A 330 -10.17 11.43 -18.01
N TYR A 331 -9.89 10.14 -17.98
CA TYR A 331 -9.97 9.21 -19.10
C TYR A 331 -10.37 7.82 -18.60
N GLY A 332 -11.30 7.17 -19.30
CA GLY A 332 -11.68 5.78 -19.06
C GLY A 332 -11.70 5.00 -20.37
N SER A 333 -10.96 3.90 -20.46
CA SER A 333 -10.81 3.19 -21.72
C SER A 333 -12.05 2.42 -22.18
N HIS A 334 -13.01 2.15 -21.28
CA HIS A 334 -14.24 1.38 -21.57
C HIS A 334 -15.51 2.17 -21.21
N GLY A 335 -15.44 3.50 -21.27
CA GLY A 335 -16.58 4.37 -20.95
C GLY A 335 -16.87 4.46 -19.46
N VAL A 336 -18.07 4.97 -19.16
CA VAL A 336 -18.54 5.24 -17.79
C VAL A 336 -19.90 4.58 -17.59
N GLU A 337 -19.99 3.78 -16.55
CA GLU A 337 -21.24 3.20 -16.08
C GLU A 337 -21.87 4.11 -15.03
N VAL A 338 -23.19 4.28 -15.10
CA VAL A 338 -23.92 5.26 -14.28
C VAL A 338 -25.14 4.61 -13.63
N LEU A 339 -25.29 4.82 -12.31
CA LEU A 339 -26.46 4.42 -11.53
C LEU A 339 -27.05 5.63 -10.80
N GLY A 340 -28.28 6.01 -11.14
CA GLY A 340 -28.95 7.20 -10.58
C GLY A 340 -28.77 8.46 -11.43
N LYS A 341 -29.76 9.36 -11.38
CA LYS A 341 -29.85 10.52 -12.29
C LYS A 341 -28.91 11.67 -11.93
N GLY A 342 -28.59 11.85 -10.65
CA GLY A 342 -27.59 12.83 -10.20
C GLY A 342 -26.25 12.21 -9.81
N ALA A 343 -25.92 11.05 -10.39
CA ALA A 343 -24.55 10.58 -10.40
C ALA A 343 -23.58 11.66 -10.94
N PRO A 344 -22.36 11.77 -10.37
CA PRO A 344 -21.44 12.85 -10.72
C PRO A 344 -20.99 12.77 -12.20
N LYS A 345 -20.73 13.94 -12.80
CA LYS A 345 -20.29 14.06 -14.21
C LYS A 345 -18.83 13.67 -14.44
N ALA A 346 -18.04 13.63 -13.36
CA ALA A 346 -16.68 13.12 -13.31
C ALA A 346 -16.60 12.06 -12.20
N GLY A 347 -15.46 11.38 -12.05
CA GLY A 347 -15.11 10.75 -10.77
C GLY A 347 -15.24 11.75 -9.62
N LEU A 348 -15.19 11.28 -8.38
CA LEU A 348 -15.25 12.21 -7.25
C LEU A 348 -14.01 13.09 -7.18
N LEU A 349 -12.90 12.63 -7.76
CA LEU A 349 -11.64 13.34 -7.90
C LEU A 349 -11.19 13.94 -6.55
N LEU A 350 -11.36 13.18 -5.47
CA LEU A 350 -10.90 13.61 -4.15
C LEU A 350 -9.37 13.70 -4.17
N HIS A 351 -8.87 14.65 -3.40
CA HIS A 351 -7.45 14.94 -3.26
C HIS A 351 -7.01 14.60 -1.83
N PRO A 352 -6.67 13.32 -1.56
CA PRO A 352 -6.14 12.94 -0.26
C PRO A 352 -4.83 13.69 0.00
N PRO A 353 -4.63 14.27 1.20
CA PRO A 353 -3.30 14.72 1.59
C PRO A 353 -2.35 13.53 1.77
N ARG A 354 -1.04 13.82 1.82
CA ARG A 354 -0.04 12.86 2.30
C ARG A 354 -0.34 12.51 3.76
N GLU A 355 -0.04 11.29 4.17
CA GLU A 355 -0.11 10.91 5.57
C GLU A 355 0.73 11.87 6.43
N PRO A 356 0.25 12.30 7.62
CA PRO A 356 1.06 13.06 8.55
C PRO A 356 2.39 12.36 8.83
N ASP A 357 3.49 13.11 8.74
CA ASP A 357 4.78 12.59 9.13
C ASP A 357 4.95 12.65 10.64
N VAL A 358 5.19 11.49 11.24
CA VAL A 358 5.52 11.36 12.65
C VAL A 358 6.85 10.60 12.68
N PRO A 359 7.98 11.27 12.93
CA PRO A 359 9.26 10.60 12.99
C PRO A 359 9.32 9.55 14.10
N LEU A 360 10.13 8.51 13.90
CA LEU A 360 10.51 7.60 14.99
C LEU A 360 11.42 8.36 15.97
N PRO A 361 11.31 8.10 17.29
CA PRO A 361 12.20 8.73 18.23
C PRO A 361 13.64 8.19 18.08
N THR A 362 14.61 9.09 18.15
CA THR A 362 16.03 8.75 17.99
C THR A 362 16.74 8.40 19.29
N ARG A 363 16.12 8.70 20.45
CA ARG A 363 16.69 8.42 21.78
C ARG A 363 16.09 7.15 22.36
N ALA A 364 16.92 6.29 22.95
CA ALA A 364 16.46 5.06 23.60
C ALA A 364 15.40 5.30 24.69
N GLY A 365 15.51 6.40 25.45
CA GLY A 365 14.56 6.74 26.52
C GLY A 365 13.16 7.14 26.07
N ASP A 366 12.94 7.36 24.76
CA ASP A 366 11.63 7.68 24.20
C ASP A 366 10.82 6.43 23.79
N TRP A 367 11.41 5.25 23.99
CA TRP A 367 10.81 3.95 23.73
C TRP A 367 10.42 3.26 25.04
N VAL A 368 9.19 2.76 25.11
CA VAL A 368 8.70 1.99 26.27
C VAL A 368 8.16 0.64 25.79
N CYS A 369 8.75 -0.45 26.25
CA CYS A 369 8.31 -1.79 25.91
C CYS A 369 7.12 -2.20 26.79
N ALA A 370 5.97 -2.53 26.23
CA ALA A 370 4.83 -2.95 27.02
C ALA A 370 5.04 -4.31 27.72
N ASN A 371 5.92 -5.16 27.16
CA ASN A 371 6.28 -6.44 27.78
C ASN A 371 7.00 -6.27 29.12
N ASP A 372 7.70 -5.14 29.34
CA ASP A 372 8.32 -4.84 30.63
C ASP A 372 7.29 -4.46 31.71
N PHE A 373 6.02 -4.25 31.33
CA PHE A 373 4.88 -3.98 32.22
C PHE A 373 3.92 -5.18 32.35
N GLY A 374 4.33 -6.35 31.86
CA GLY A 374 3.60 -7.61 32.01
C GLY A 374 2.83 -8.07 30.77
N ALA A 375 2.94 -7.38 29.63
CA ALA A 375 2.32 -7.87 28.40
C ALA A 375 3.03 -9.14 27.92
N LYS A 376 2.27 -10.17 27.54
CA LYS A 376 2.81 -11.48 27.20
C LYS A 376 1.98 -12.16 26.12
N ALA A 377 2.55 -12.27 24.91
CA ALA A 377 1.92 -13.05 23.86
C ALA A 377 1.99 -14.55 24.15
N GLY A 378 0.96 -15.27 23.71
CA GLY A 378 0.91 -16.74 23.73
C GLY A 378 0.28 -17.34 24.98
N ASP A 379 -0.47 -16.57 25.75
CA ASP A 379 -1.43 -17.08 26.72
C ASP A 379 -2.80 -16.40 26.52
N GLU A 380 -3.75 -16.73 27.40
CA GLU A 380 -5.14 -16.27 27.33
C GLU A 380 -5.42 -15.14 28.34
N ASP A 381 -4.39 -14.55 28.97
CA ASP A 381 -4.55 -13.50 29.97
C ASP A 381 -4.88 -12.15 29.32
N ASP A 382 -5.43 -11.20 30.08
CA ASP A 382 -5.74 -9.86 29.55
C ASP A 382 -4.49 -8.98 29.59
N ASP A 383 -3.93 -8.63 28.44
CA ASP A 383 -2.76 -7.76 28.26
C ASP A 383 -3.10 -6.27 28.31
N ALA A 384 -4.37 -5.90 28.19
CA ALA A 384 -4.79 -4.50 28.18
C ALA A 384 -4.29 -3.69 29.40
N PRO A 385 -4.29 -4.21 30.65
CA PRO A 385 -3.69 -3.53 31.79
C PRO A 385 -2.19 -3.27 31.63
N ALA A 386 -1.44 -4.17 31.00
CA ALA A 386 -0.01 -3.97 30.76
C ALA A 386 0.23 -2.92 29.68
N PHE A 387 -0.58 -2.92 28.60
CA PHE A 387 -0.56 -1.87 27.59
C PHE A 387 -0.85 -0.50 28.22
N GLN A 388 -1.86 -0.40 29.09
CA GLN A 388 -2.19 0.85 29.76
C GLN A 388 -1.04 1.33 30.65
N LYS A 389 -0.44 0.46 31.48
CA LYS A 389 0.71 0.82 32.32
C LYS A 389 1.89 1.35 31.50
N ALA A 390 2.17 0.74 30.35
CA ALA A 390 3.25 1.18 29.47
C ALA A 390 2.98 2.57 28.87
N ILE A 391 1.73 2.84 28.45
CA ILE A 391 1.30 4.16 27.97
C ILE A 391 1.39 5.20 29.09
N ASP A 392 0.90 4.87 30.29
CA ASP A 392 0.93 5.76 31.45
C ASP A 392 2.38 6.13 31.82
N GLU A 393 3.29 5.16 31.81
CA GLU A 393 4.70 5.40 32.11
C GLU A 393 5.42 6.18 31.00
N ALA A 394 5.06 5.93 29.74
CA ALA A 394 5.58 6.71 28.62
C ALA A 394 5.15 8.18 28.74
N ALA A 395 3.85 8.42 28.97
CA ALA A 395 3.30 9.75 29.19
C ALA A 395 3.94 10.46 30.40
N ARG A 396 4.11 9.75 31.53
CA ARG A 396 4.72 10.31 32.75
C ARG A 396 6.14 10.82 32.53
N ARG A 397 6.93 10.16 31.68
CA ARG A 397 8.33 10.52 31.40
C ARG A 397 8.51 11.35 30.12
N GLY A 398 7.44 11.63 29.39
CA GLY A 398 7.49 12.35 28.12
C GLY A 398 8.00 11.51 26.94
N ALA A 399 8.04 10.18 27.07
CA ALA A 399 8.38 9.28 25.97
C ALA A 399 7.23 9.22 24.95
N SER A 400 7.56 9.09 23.67
CA SER A 400 6.56 9.20 22.59
C SER A 400 6.05 7.86 22.08
N THR A 401 6.78 6.76 22.32
CA THR A 401 6.50 5.49 21.64
C THR A 401 6.42 4.32 22.61
N VAL A 402 5.29 3.61 22.54
CA VAL A 402 5.11 2.31 23.19
C VAL A 402 5.26 1.22 22.12
N TYR A 403 6.00 0.15 22.42
CA TYR A 403 6.18 -0.96 21.50
C TYR A 403 5.91 -2.34 22.11
N LEU A 404 5.58 -3.29 21.23
CA LEU A 404 5.29 -4.69 21.53
C LEU A 404 6.32 -5.60 20.88
N LEU A 405 6.73 -6.64 21.59
CA LEU A 405 7.60 -7.68 21.07
C LEU A 405 6.83 -8.66 20.18
N GLY A 406 7.47 -9.14 19.12
CA GLY A 406 6.89 -10.09 18.17
C GLY A 406 6.55 -11.44 18.78
N GLY A 407 5.51 -12.08 18.24
CA GLY A 407 5.12 -13.44 18.60
C GLY A 407 6.13 -14.48 18.11
N ARG A 408 5.96 -15.71 18.60
CA ARG A 408 6.72 -16.90 18.17
C ARG A 408 6.11 -17.49 16.89
N SER A 409 6.84 -18.40 16.25
CA SER A 409 6.42 -19.04 15.00
C SER A 409 5.18 -19.93 15.11
N ALA A 410 4.83 -20.41 16.31
CA ALA A 410 3.70 -21.31 16.55
C ALA A 410 2.62 -20.63 17.39
N ASP A 411 1.37 -20.97 17.11
CA ASP A 411 0.23 -20.52 17.91
C ASP A 411 0.15 -21.26 19.26
N PRO A 412 -0.36 -20.62 20.33
CA PRO A 412 -0.79 -19.23 20.39
C PRO A 412 0.40 -18.26 20.37
N ASN A 413 0.31 -17.19 19.56
CA ASN A 413 1.35 -16.16 19.41
C ASN A 413 0.78 -14.73 19.45
N TRP A 414 -0.43 -14.57 19.98
CA TRP A 414 -1.14 -13.30 20.08
C TRP A 414 -1.12 -12.75 21.50
N TYR A 415 -1.33 -11.44 21.59
CA TYR A 415 -1.75 -10.74 22.81
C TYR A 415 -3.27 -10.68 22.86
N TRP A 416 -3.85 -10.77 24.06
CA TRP A 416 -5.28 -10.63 24.28
C TRP A 416 -5.60 -9.28 24.90
N MET A 417 -6.50 -8.53 24.27
CA MET A 417 -7.02 -7.28 24.78
C MET A 417 -8.48 -7.46 25.12
N LYS A 418 -8.85 -7.54 26.41
CA LYS A 418 -10.25 -7.79 26.82
C LYS A 418 -10.99 -6.52 27.27
N ARG A 419 -10.29 -5.38 27.31
CA ARG A 419 -10.86 -4.06 27.62
C ARG A 419 -10.13 -2.96 26.86
N ASN A 420 -10.74 -1.78 26.82
CA ASN A 420 -10.17 -0.62 26.12
C ASN A 420 -8.89 -0.12 26.78
N VAL A 421 -7.99 0.39 25.94
CA VAL A 421 -6.71 1.00 26.32
C VAL A 421 -6.70 2.44 25.80
N ARG A 422 -6.52 3.42 26.69
CA ARG A 422 -6.51 4.84 26.33
C ARG A 422 -5.12 5.29 25.93
N VAL A 423 -5.00 5.94 24.76
CA VAL A 423 -3.75 6.56 24.31
C VAL A 423 -3.74 8.06 24.65
N HIS A 424 -2.84 8.49 25.52
CA HIS A 424 -2.82 9.84 26.11
C HIS A 424 -1.42 10.42 26.28
N GLY A 425 -1.35 11.72 26.60
CA GLY A 425 -0.13 12.46 26.87
C GLY A 425 0.82 12.52 25.68
N SER A 426 2.11 12.34 25.94
CA SER A 426 3.17 12.39 24.92
C SER A 426 3.13 11.23 23.93
N VAL A 427 2.37 10.16 24.21
CA VAL A 427 2.34 8.96 23.37
C VAL A 427 1.68 9.27 22.03
N ASN A 428 2.49 9.23 20.99
CA ASN A 428 2.08 9.47 19.61
C ASN A 428 2.27 8.24 18.72
N ARG A 429 2.79 7.13 19.27
CA ARG A 429 2.96 5.88 18.54
C ARG A 429 2.79 4.64 19.42
N ILE A 430 2.04 3.68 18.91
CA ILE A 430 2.00 2.30 19.39
C ILE A 430 2.41 1.40 18.22
N MET A 431 3.45 0.58 18.40
CA MET A 431 3.92 -0.27 17.31
C MET A 431 4.42 -1.66 17.71
N GLY A 432 4.36 -2.60 16.77
CA GLY A 432 4.96 -3.92 16.92
C GLY A 432 6.37 -4.02 16.28
N PHE A 433 7.21 -4.87 16.86
CA PHE A 433 8.42 -5.37 16.21
C PHE A 433 8.21 -6.81 15.76
N GLY A 434 8.45 -7.09 14.48
CA GLY A 434 8.12 -8.37 13.87
C GLY A 434 6.61 -8.54 13.70
N PHE A 435 6.12 -9.75 13.96
CA PHE A 435 4.73 -10.12 13.84
C PHE A 435 4.02 -10.04 15.20
N VAL A 436 3.27 -8.96 15.42
CA VAL A 436 2.50 -8.75 16.66
C VAL A 436 1.03 -8.96 16.38
N ARG A 437 0.46 -10.09 16.84
CA ARG A 437 -0.98 -10.36 16.73
C ARG A 437 -1.72 -9.86 17.96
N ILE A 438 -2.82 -9.15 17.78
CA ILE A 438 -3.71 -8.70 18.88
C ILE A 438 -5.13 -9.21 18.62
N LEU A 439 -5.72 -9.86 19.63
CA LEU A 439 -7.11 -10.31 19.63
C LEU A 439 -7.91 -9.50 20.64
N GLY A 440 -9.04 -8.94 20.21
CA GLY A 440 -9.80 -7.97 21.00
C GLY A 440 -11.31 -8.19 21.04
N GLY A 441 -11.85 -9.25 20.45
CA GLY A 441 -13.30 -9.48 20.42
C GLY A 441 -13.79 -10.14 19.14
N SER A 442 -15.07 -10.50 19.13
CA SER A 442 -15.70 -11.28 18.07
C SER A 442 -16.29 -10.41 16.97
N SER A 443 -15.86 -10.56 15.72
CA SER A 443 -16.59 -10.00 14.55
C SER A 443 -17.90 -10.70 14.18
N LYS A 444 -18.22 -11.80 14.86
CA LYS A 444 -19.51 -12.50 14.71
C LYS A 444 -20.59 -11.94 15.64
N ASP A 445 -20.22 -11.01 16.52
CA ASP A 445 -21.14 -10.40 17.46
C ASP A 445 -22.09 -9.42 16.74
N PRO A 446 -23.41 -9.44 17.01
CA PRO A 446 -24.34 -8.46 16.46
C PRO A 446 -24.03 -7.00 16.84
N ALA A 447 -23.33 -6.77 17.95
CA ALA A 447 -22.90 -5.44 18.39
C ALA A 447 -21.56 -5.01 17.77
N TYR A 448 -20.98 -5.78 16.85
CA TYR A 448 -19.77 -5.39 16.15
C TYR A 448 -19.93 -4.05 15.39
N PRO A 449 -18.95 -3.13 15.41
CA PRO A 449 -17.62 -3.25 16.04
C PRO A 449 -17.56 -2.76 17.50
N GLU A 450 -18.69 -2.45 18.14
CA GLU A 450 -18.72 -1.88 19.49
C GLU A 450 -18.30 -2.86 20.58
N ASN A 451 -18.49 -4.15 20.35
CA ASN A 451 -18.10 -5.21 21.28
C ASN A 451 -16.57 -5.42 21.38
N LEU A 452 -15.80 -4.87 20.45
CA LEU A 452 -14.35 -5.01 20.47
C LEU A 452 -13.74 -4.23 21.63
N ALA A 453 -12.71 -4.79 22.25
CA ALA A 453 -11.70 -4.01 22.95
C ALA A 453 -10.92 -3.16 21.95
N LYS A 454 -10.60 -1.93 22.36
CA LYS A 454 -10.06 -0.90 21.45
C LYS A 454 -8.87 -0.17 22.06
N PHE A 455 -7.93 0.22 21.22
CA PHE A 455 -7.13 1.40 21.51
C PHE A 455 -7.96 2.65 21.23
N VAL A 456 -8.11 3.54 22.20
CA VAL A 456 -8.99 4.72 22.12
C VAL A 456 -8.17 6.00 22.11
N VAL A 457 -8.29 6.76 21.02
CA VAL A 457 -7.73 8.11 20.84
C VAL A 457 -8.86 9.12 21.06
N ALA A 458 -9.15 9.36 22.35
CA ALA A 458 -10.14 10.32 22.82
C ALA A 458 -9.55 11.71 23.06
N ASP A 459 -10.41 12.67 23.42
CA ASP A 459 -10.00 14.02 23.72
C ASP A 459 -8.99 14.04 24.87
N ASP A 460 -7.91 14.77 24.63
CA ASP A 460 -6.82 14.96 25.56
C ASP A 460 -6.12 16.28 25.21
N PRO A 461 -6.34 17.35 26.00
CA PRO A 461 -5.73 18.65 25.76
C PRO A 461 -4.19 18.62 25.77
N LEU A 462 -3.59 17.66 26.47
CA LEU A 462 -2.14 17.46 26.55
C LEU A 462 -1.66 16.36 25.59
N GLY A 463 -2.58 15.70 24.89
CA GLY A 463 -2.31 14.57 24.03
C GLY A 463 -1.66 14.96 22.71
N ALA A 464 -0.85 14.05 22.18
CA ALA A 464 -0.31 14.20 20.83
C ALA A 464 -1.41 14.43 19.79
N LYS A 465 -1.18 15.39 18.88
CA LYS A 465 -2.11 15.75 17.79
C LYS A 465 -2.26 14.66 16.74
N THR A 466 -1.26 13.81 16.57
CA THR A 466 -1.31 12.66 15.67
C THR A 466 -0.88 11.42 16.45
N VAL A 467 -1.65 10.34 16.34
CA VAL A 467 -1.34 9.04 16.95
C VAL A 467 -1.20 7.99 15.86
N VAL A 468 -0.06 7.32 15.82
CA VAL A 468 0.28 6.29 14.85
C VAL A 468 0.16 4.89 15.46
N PHE A 469 -0.58 4.00 14.79
CA PHE A 469 -0.58 2.57 15.05
C PHE A 469 0.17 1.87 13.93
N GLN A 470 1.14 1.04 14.25
CA GLN A 470 2.02 0.47 13.22
C GLN A 470 2.45 -0.97 13.51
N HIS A 471 2.43 -1.86 12.51
CA HIS A 471 2.81 -3.27 12.67
C HIS A 471 2.03 -4.01 13.76
N LEU A 472 0.74 -3.70 13.88
CA LEU A 472 -0.19 -4.39 14.78
C LEU A 472 -1.13 -5.22 13.91
N GLN A 473 -1.07 -6.54 14.01
CA GLN A 473 -1.71 -7.45 13.08
C GLN A 473 -2.84 -8.23 13.70
N VAL A 474 -3.71 -8.73 12.82
CA VAL A 474 -4.66 -9.79 13.13
C VAL A 474 -5.03 -10.48 11.83
N PHE A 475 -5.19 -11.80 11.87
CA PHE A 475 -5.81 -12.55 10.77
C PHE A 475 -7.34 -12.44 10.88
N SER A 476 -7.83 -11.19 10.76
CA SER A 476 -9.26 -10.84 10.73
C SER A 476 -9.94 -11.63 9.60
N PRO A 477 -11.20 -12.11 9.76
CA PRO A 477 -12.24 -11.46 10.56
C PRO A 477 -12.32 -11.83 12.05
N TRP A 478 -11.82 -12.95 12.57
CA TRP A 478 -12.14 -13.36 13.95
C TRP A 478 -11.03 -14.11 14.70
N PRO A 479 -10.73 -13.76 15.97
CA PRO A 479 -11.08 -12.53 16.69
C PRO A 479 -10.38 -11.29 16.09
N SER A 480 -10.88 -10.08 16.35
CA SER A 480 -10.32 -8.78 15.86
C SER A 480 -10.13 -7.80 17.02
N PHE A 481 -9.45 -6.68 16.82
CA PHE A 481 -9.32 -5.59 17.80
C PHE A 481 -9.67 -4.23 17.19
N GLY A 482 -10.02 -3.25 18.01
CA GLY A 482 -10.39 -1.91 17.54
C GLY A 482 -9.27 -0.87 17.65
N ILE A 483 -9.23 0.05 16.70
CA ILE A 483 -8.52 1.33 16.78
C ILE A 483 -9.57 2.43 16.60
N GLU A 484 -9.89 3.14 17.68
CA GLU A 484 -10.96 4.14 17.71
C GLU A 484 -10.39 5.56 17.71
N ALA A 485 -10.70 6.31 16.65
CA ALA A 485 -10.54 7.75 16.61
C ALA A 485 -11.83 8.40 17.11
N SER A 486 -11.81 9.03 18.29
CA SER A 486 -12.98 9.68 18.89
C SER A 486 -12.82 11.19 19.15
N ALA A 487 -11.65 11.74 18.87
CA ALA A 487 -11.33 13.17 19.03
C ALA A 487 -11.12 13.87 17.68
N PRO A 488 -12.03 14.74 17.20
CA PRO A 488 -11.86 15.48 15.94
C PRO A 488 -10.57 16.31 15.87
N GLY A 489 -10.04 16.77 17.00
CA GLY A 489 -8.79 17.53 17.09
C GLY A 489 -7.51 16.68 17.09
N ARG A 490 -7.62 15.35 16.97
CA ARG A 490 -6.48 14.41 16.95
C ARG A 490 -6.60 13.48 15.74
N THR A 491 -5.57 13.43 14.91
CA THR A 491 -5.52 12.55 13.73
C THR A 491 -5.03 11.16 14.10
N VAL A 492 -5.69 10.12 13.61
CA VAL A 492 -5.21 8.73 13.72
C VAL A 492 -4.57 8.28 12.42
N VAL A 493 -3.44 7.60 12.50
CA VAL A 493 -2.72 7.04 11.35
C VAL A 493 -2.44 5.56 11.61
N CYS A 494 -3.03 4.68 10.81
CA CYS A 494 -2.78 3.24 10.83
C CYS A 494 -1.81 2.90 9.69
N ARG A 495 -0.68 2.25 9.98
CA ARG A 495 0.36 1.90 9.01
C ARG A 495 0.76 0.43 9.11
N THR A 496 0.51 -0.36 8.08
CA THR A 496 0.84 -1.81 8.13
C THR A 496 0.16 -2.46 9.33
N THR A 497 -1.16 -2.36 9.39
CA THR A 497 -1.96 -2.85 10.53
C THR A 497 -3.12 -3.72 10.06
N GLY A 498 -3.42 -4.74 10.85
CA GLY A 498 -4.70 -5.41 10.88
C GLY A 498 -5.76 -4.64 11.69
N GLY A 499 -6.92 -5.26 11.88
CA GLY A 499 -7.90 -4.88 12.89
C GLY A 499 -9.10 -4.13 12.35
N THR A 500 -9.79 -3.44 13.24
CA THR A 500 -11.00 -2.67 12.92
C THR A 500 -10.78 -1.20 13.24
N VAL A 501 -10.78 -0.35 12.22
CA VAL A 501 -10.71 1.09 12.39
C VAL A 501 -12.12 1.64 12.63
N ILE A 502 -12.28 2.46 13.66
CA ILE A 502 -13.56 3.08 14.03
C ILE A 502 -13.34 4.61 14.02
N ALA A 503 -13.88 5.28 13.01
CA ALA A 503 -13.82 6.72 12.83
C ALA A 503 -15.14 7.35 13.30
N ARG A 504 -15.12 7.94 14.50
CA ARG A 504 -16.26 8.65 15.10
C ARG A 504 -16.48 10.01 14.43
N PRO A 505 -17.59 10.72 14.73
CA PRO A 505 -18.00 11.89 13.97
C PRO A 505 -16.92 12.96 13.93
N GLY A 506 -16.71 13.56 12.75
CA GLY A 506 -15.74 14.64 12.55
C GLY A 506 -14.25 14.27 12.64
N THR A 507 -13.91 13.00 12.91
CA THR A 507 -12.51 12.57 13.00
C THR A 507 -11.83 12.42 11.64
N THR A 508 -10.50 12.48 11.62
CA THR A 508 -9.70 12.21 10.41
C THR A 508 -8.78 11.02 10.67
N VAL A 509 -8.84 10.02 9.78
CA VAL A 509 -8.03 8.82 9.85
C VAL A 509 -7.29 8.57 8.54
N PHE A 510 -6.02 8.20 8.64
CA PHE A 510 -5.23 7.68 7.52
C PHE A 510 -5.01 6.20 7.72
N MET A 511 -5.24 5.40 6.69
CA MET A 511 -5.00 3.97 6.65
C MET A 511 -4.03 3.68 5.51
N THR A 512 -2.86 3.16 5.82
CA THR A 512 -1.83 2.90 4.80
C THR A 512 -1.34 1.47 4.97
N ASN A 513 -1.53 0.65 3.94
CA ASN A 513 -1.18 -0.77 3.93
C ASN A 513 -1.92 -1.57 5.02
N CYS A 514 -3.24 -1.49 5.05
CA CYS A 514 -4.04 -2.05 6.15
C CYS A 514 -4.89 -3.25 5.72
N VAL A 515 -5.11 -4.18 6.66
CA VAL A 515 -6.04 -5.31 6.53
C VAL A 515 -7.15 -5.20 7.57
N GLY A 516 -8.39 -5.51 7.20
CA GLY A 516 -9.47 -5.73 8.16
C GLY A 516 -10.74 -4.99 7.80
N HIS A 517 -11.31 -4.24 8.74
CA HIS A 517 -12.57 -3.52 8.56
C HIS A 517 -12.47 -2.04 8.96
N CYS A 518 -13.39 -1.21 8.43
CA CYS A 518 -13.45 0.21 8.75
C CYS A 518 -14.89 0.69 8.89
N TYR A 519 -15.20 1.34 10.01
CA TYR A 519 -16.52 1.86 10.34
C TYR A 519 -16.44 3.35 10.59
N GLN A 520 -17.09 4.11 9.74
CA GLN A 520 -17.01 5.55 9.67
C GLN A 520 -18.39 6.17 9.93
N GLU A 521 -18.41 7.23 10.73
CA GLU A 521 -19.60 7.99 11.10
C GLU A 521 -19.61 9.41 10.50
N ARG A 522 -20.73 10.12 10.68
CA ARG A 522 -21.02 11.39 10.00
C ARG A 522 -19.90 12.42 10.13
N GLY A 523 -19.52 13.03 9.01
CA GLY A 523 -18.57 14.13 8.94
C GLY A 523 -17.10 13.74 9.18
N SER A 524 -16.80 12.48 9.50
CA SER A 524 -15.42 12.01 9.54
C SER A 524 -14.84 11.83 8.14
N THR A 525 -13.52 11.70 8.06
CA THR A 525 -12.76 11.54 6.82
C THR A 525 -11.76 10.38 6.95
N VAL A 526 -11.79 9.45 6.00
CA VAL A 526 -10.85 8.32 5.92
C VAL A 526 -10.11 8.32 4.59
N TRP A 527 -8.78 8.37 4.66
CA TRP A 527 -7.89 8.27 3.51
C TRP A 527 -7.17 6.92 3.55
N SER A 528 -7.42 6.05 2.59
CA SER A 528 -6.86 4.70 2.56
C SER A 528 -5.96 4.45 1.34
N ARG A 529 -4.72 4.01 1.56
CA ARG A 529 -3.80 3.56 0.51
C ARG A 529 -3.41 2.12 0.76
N GLN A 530 -3.73 1.24 -0.17
CA GLN A 530 -3.71 -0.20 -0.01
C GLN A 530 -4.64 -0.62 1.14
N TRP A 531 -5.79 -1.18 0.76
CA TRP A 531 -6.81 -1.67 1.66
C TRP A 531 -7.16 -3.10 1.33
N ASN A 532 -6.95 -4.00 2.27
CA ASN A 532 -7.33 -5.39 2.11
C ASN A 532 -8.45 -5.77 3.09
N THR A 533 -9.57 -6.27 2.58
CA THR A 533 -10.64 -6.79 3.46
C THR A 533 -10.86 -8.28 3.23
N GLU A 534 -10.44 -9.08 4.20
CA GLU A 534 -10.57 -10.55 4.19
C GLU A 534 -11.86 -10.97 4.89
N GLY A 535 -12.75 -11.67 4.18
CA GLY A 535 -14.05 -12.08 4.73
C GLY A 535 -14.93 -10.88 5.13
N GLY A 536 -15.97 -11.10 5.93
CA GLY A 536 -16.77 -10.02 6.50
C GLY A 536 -17.39 -10.39 7.85
N PRO A 537 -17.80 -9.41 8.67
CA PRO A 537 -18.49 -9.67 9.93
C PRO A 537 -19.84 -10.34 9.66
N GLU A 538 -20.03 -11.59 10.10
CA GLU A 538 -21.17 -12.43 9.68
C GLU A 538 -22.54 -11.79 9.94
N LYS A 539 -22.71 -11.13 11.09
CA LYS A 539 -24.00 -10.54 11.50
C LYS A 539 -24.23 -9.14 10.95
N VAL A 540 -23.19 -8.31 10.87
CA VAL A 540 -23.29 -6.94 10.36
C VAL A 540 -23.28 -6.91 8.84
N GLY A 541 -22.55 -7.84 8.21
CA GLY A 541 -22.54 -8.04 6.76
C GLY A 541 -21.77 -6.99 5.95
N VAL A 542 -20.98 -6.12 6.60
CA VAL A 542 -20.31 -4.98 5.95
C VAL A 542 -18.84 -4.89 6.36
N ASN A 543 -17.93 -4.74 5.39
CA ASN A 543 -16.49 -4.61 5.66
C ASN A 543 -16.06 -3.16 5.89
N THR A 544 -16.50 -2.28 5.00
CA THR A 544 -16.19 -0.85 5.03
C THR A 544 -17.49 -0.06 5.00
N ARG A 545 -17.84 0.61 6.09
CA ARG A 545 -19.05 1.44 6.19
C ARG A 545 -18.68 2.90 6.27
N ASN A 546 -19.20 3.71 5.35
CA ASN A 546 -19.17 5.17 5.38
C ASN A 546 -20.59 5.72 5.58
N ASP A 547 -20.94 6.10 6.81
CA ASP A 547 -22.24 6.71 7.12
C ASP A 547 -22.10 8.24 7.25
N GLY A 548 -22.36 8.95 6.16
CA GLY A 548 -22.37 10.41 6.13
C GLY A 548 -20.99 11.09 6.20
N GLY A 549 -19.90 10.37 5.93
CA GLY A 549 -18.53 10.88 5.91
C GLY A 549 -17.90 10.90 4.51
N GLN A 550 -16.60 11.19 4.46
CA GLN A 550 -15.78 11.16 3.26
C GLN A 550 -14.80 9.99 3.29
N LEU A 551 -14.87 9.09 2.32
CA LEU A 551 -14.03 7.91 2.19
C LEU A 551 -13.30 7.94 0.84
N TRP A 552 -12.01 7.67 0.87
CA TRP A 552 -11.20 7.52 -0.32
C TRP A 552 -10.28 6.33 -0.16
N ILE A 553 -10.21 5.48 -1.17
CA ILE A 553 -9.42 4.24 -1.18
C ILE A 553 -8.64 4.17 -2.49
N LEU A 554 -7.32 4.03 -2.40
CA LEU A 554 -6.46 3.63 -3.51
C LEU A 554 -5.98 2.21 -3.29
N GLY A 555 -6.28 1.33 -4.24
CA GLY A 555 -5.90 -0.08 -4.21
C GLY A 555 -6.69 -0.84 -3.15
N MET A 556 -7.74 -1.53 -3.59
CA MET A 556 -8.55 -2.40 -2.74
C MET A 556 -8.42 -3.85 -3.20
N LYS A 557 -8.04 -4.77 -2.31
CA LYS A 557 -8.25 -6.21 -2.48
C LYS A 557 -9.31 -6.67 -1.50
N THR A 558 -10.15 -7.59 -1.93
CA THR A 558 -11.12 -8.22 -1.04
C THR A 558 -11.43 -9.64 -1.45
N GLU A 559 -11.91 -10.42 -0.49
CA GLU A 559 -12.49 -11.74 -0.71
C GLU A 559 -13.66 -12.03 0.24
N GLY A 560 -14.33 -13.17 0.08
CA GLY A 560 -15.43 -13.60 0.93
C GLY A 560 -16.77 -12.90 0.66
N VAL A 561 -17.86 -13.45 1.20
CA VAL A 561 -19.22 -12.88 1.04
C VAL A 561 -19.47 -11.79 2.09
N SER A 562 -19.71 -10.56 1.64
CA SER A 562 -20.21 -9.42 2.43
C SER A 562 -20.32 -8.19 1.54
N THR A 563 -21.07 -7.16 1.96
CA THR A 563 -20.96 -5.84 1.34
C THR A 563 -19.61 -5.23 1.65
N LYS A 564 -18.84 -4.92 0.59
CA LYS A 564 -17.44 -4.52 0.72
C LYS A 564 -17.29 -3.05 1.06
N VAL A 565 -18.08 -2.21 0.39
CA VAL A 565 -18.19 -0.80 0.72
C VAL A 565 -19.66 -0.40 0.74
N GLN A 566 -20.12 0.09 1.89
CA GLN A 566 -21.44 0.67 2.08
C GLN A 566 -21.30 2.18 2.30
N THR A 567 -22.00 2.99 1.51
CA THR A 567 -22.01 4.46 1.65
C THR A 567 -23.44 4.95 1.89
N LEU A 568 -23.67 5.63 3.01
CA LEU A 568 -25.00 6.01 3.49
C LEU A 568 -25.08 7.52 3.79
N GLY A 569 -26.30 8.05 3.89
CA GLY A 569 -26.59 9.24 4.68
C GLY A 569 -25.93 10.54 4.19
N GLY A 570 -25.76 10.69 2.88
CA GLY A 570 -25.05 11.80 2.23
C GLY A 570 -23.53 11.62 2.15
N GLY A 571 -23.02 10.43 2.51
CA GLY A 571 -21.61 10.10 2.43
C GLY A 571 -21.07 10.12 1.00
N ARG A 572 -19.76 10.33 0.87
CA ARG A 572 -19.03 10.34 -0.40
C ARG A 572 -17.90 9.32 -0.35
N SER A 573 -17.91 8.35 -1.26
CA SER A 573 -16.86 7.32 -1.34
C SER A 573 -16.21 7.29 -2.72
N GLU A 574 -14.89 7.34 -2.78
CA GLU A 574 -14.11 7.12 -4.00
C GLU A 574 -13.20 5.91 -3.83
N VAL A 575 -13.28 4.95 -4.75
CA VAL A 575 -12.49 3.71 -4.71
C VAL A 575 -11.74 3.55 -6.03
N LEU A 576 -10.42 3.49 -5.98
CA LEU A 576 -9.53 3.57 -7.13
C LEU A 576 -8.67 2.30 -7.22
N GLY A 577 -8.98 1.43 -8.19
CA GLY A 577 -8.37 0.11 -8.33
C GLY A 577 -8.94 -0.89 -7.34
N VAL A 578 -9.73 -1.85 -7.82
CA VAL A 578 -10.43 -2.85 -7.00
C VAL A 578 -10.25 -4.23 -7.58
N LEU A 579 -9.58 -5.11 -6.84
CA LEU A 579 -9.60 -6.54 -7.11
C LEU A 579 -10.54 -7.25 -6.14
N ASN A 580 -11.60 -7.82 -6.70
CA ASN A 580 -12.41 -8.81 -6.04
C ASN A 580 -11.86 -10.22 -6.35
N TYR A 581 -11.21 -10.81 -5.36
CA TYR A 581 -10.80 -12.21 -5.36
C TYR A 581 -11.96 -13.07 -4.84
N ASN A 582 -12.87 -13.47 -5.73
CA ASN A 582 -14.10 -14.14 -5.33
C ASN A 582 -13.87 -15.65 -5.11
N CYS A 583 -13.42 -15.99 -3.90
CA CYS A 583 -13.17 -17.36 -3.46
C CYS A 583 -14.42 -18.09 -2.92
N THR A 584 -15.43 -17.34 -2.48
CA THR A 584 -16.64 -17.90 -1.82
C THR A 584 -17.82 -18.08 -2.76
N GLY A 585 -17.79 -17.44 -3.94
CA GLY A 585 -18.80 -17.60 -4.98
C GLY A 585 -20.18 -17.16 -4.51
N VAL A 586 -20.37 -15.84 -4.35
CA VAL A 586 -21.66 -15.25 -3.95
C VAL A 586 -22.78 -15.78 -4.84
N LYS A 587 -23.76 -16.42 -4.20
CA LYS A 587 -24.92 -17.04 -4.87
C LYS A 587 -26.23 -16.30 -4.59
N ASP A 588 -26.21 -15.33 -3.67
CA ASP A 588 -27.36 -14.50 -3.30
C ASP A 588 -27.25 -13.08 -3.91
N ASP A 589 -28.18 -12.22 -3.50
CA ASP A 589 -28.31 -10.84 -3.96
C ASP A 589 -27.59 -9.83 -3.03
N THR A 590 -26.66 -10.30 -2.19
CA THR A 590 -25.84 -9.40 -1.37
C THR A 590 -25.12 -8.41 -2.29
N PRO A 591 -25.21 -7.09 -2.09
CA PRO A 591 -24.52 -6.13 -2.95
C PRO A 591 -23.04 -5.99 -2.60
N PHE A 592 -22.17 -5.86 -3.60
CA PHE A 592 -20.73 -5.62 -3.38
C PHE A 592 -20.51 -4.18 -2.93
N PHE A 593 -20.99 -3.23 -3.73
CA PHE A 593 -21.16 -1.83 -3.37
C PHE A 593 -22.61 -1.55 -3.01
N ARG A 594 -22.86 -0.93 -1.86
CA ARG A 594 -24.20 -0.46 -1.47
C ARG A 594 -24.17 1.04 -1.22
N VAL A 595 -25.06 1.77 -1.87
CA VAL A 595 -25.16 3.23 -1.78
C VAL A 595 -26.59 3.59 -1.41
N GLU A 596 -26.80 4.34 -0.32
CA GLU A 596 -28.13 4.79 0.07
C GLU A 596 -28.14 6.30 0.32
N ASN A 597 -28.87 7.04 -0.52
CA ASN A 597 -28.93 8.51 -0.50
C ASN A 597 -27.54 9.15 -0.32
N ALA A 598 -26.60 8.71 -1.17
CA ALA A 598 -25.17 9.00 -1.06
C ALA A 598 -24.50 8.97 -2.44
N THR A 599 -23.19 9.24 -2.50
CA THR A 599 -22.43 9.27 -3.77
C THR A 599 -21.23 8.34 -3.71
N LEU A 600 -21.03 7.57 -4.79
CA LEU A 600 -19.90 6.66 -4.96
C LEU A 600 -19.27 6.82 -6.35
N SER A 601 -17.95 6.76 -6.43
CA SER A 601 -17.23 6.53 -7.68
C SER A 601 -16.24 5.38 -7.51
N VAL A 602 -16.20 4.45 -8.47
CA VAL A 602 -15.30 3.29 -8.47
C VAL A 602 -14.57 3.22 -9.81
N ALA A 603 -13.25 3.35 -9.79
CA ALA A 603 -12.39 3.21 -10.96
C ALA A 603 -11.63 1.88 -10.95
N GLY A 604 -11.44 1.29 -12.13
CA GLY A 604 -10.63 0.09 -12.33
C GLY A 604 -11.05 -1.08 -11.45
N TYR A 605 -12.21 -1.68 -11.71
CA TYR A 605 -12.68 -2.87 -11.01
C TYR A 605 -12.34 -4.13 -11.79
N ARG A 606 -12.01 -5.21 -11.08
CA ARG A 606 -11.90 -6.56 -11.63
C ARG A 606 -12.40 -7.60 -10.64
N GLU A 607 -13.22 -8.52 -11.12
CA GLU A 607 -13.57 -9.75 -10.43
C GLU A 607 -12.88 -10.97 -11.05
N VAL A 608 -12.23 -11.76 -10.20
CA VAL A 608 -11.66 -13.07 -10.56
C VAL A 608 -12.41 -14.15 -9.79
N CYS A 609 -13.01 -15.10 -10.50
CA CYS A 609 -13.90 -16.13 -9.94
C CYS A 609 -13.34 -17.54 -10.13
N PHE A 610 -13.22 -18.33 -9.05
CA PHE A 610 -12.64 -19.69 -9.15
C PHE A 610 -13.68 -20.82 -9.16
N ILE A 611 -14.91 -20.53 -8.74
CA ILE A 611 -15.92 -21.58 -8.46
C ILE A 611 -17.25 -21.36 -9.21
N GLY A 612 -17.21 -20.63 -10.33
CA GLY A 612 -18.37 -20.46 -11.22
C GLY A 612 -19.51 -19.60 -10.66
N ALA A 613 -19.24 -18.77 -9.66
CA ALA A 613 -20.19 -17.83 -9.08
C ALA A 613 -19.57 -16.44 -8.93
N TRP A 614 -20.24 -15.45 -9.51
CA TRP A 614 -19.82 -14.04 -9.54
C TRP A 614 -20.86 -13.18 -8.83
N TRP A 615 -20.49 -11.93 -8.52
CA TRP A 615 -21.38 -11.03 -7.83
C TRP A 615 -22.61 -10.66 -8.69
N LYS A 616 -23.81 -11.00 -8.20
CA LYS A 616 -25.08 -10.73 -8.91
C LYS A 616 -25.54 -9.28 -8.79
N VAL A 617 -25.06 -8.58 -7.78
CA VAL A 617 -25.38 -7.16 -7.53
C VAL A 617 -24.06 -6.40 -7.28
N PRO A 618 -23.32 -6.06 -8.35
CA PRO A 618 -22.02 -5.38 -8.22
C PRO A 618 -22.18 -4.02 -7.52
N ALA A 619 -23.25 -3.30 -7.86
CA ALA A 619 -23.66 -2.12 -7.12
C ALA A 619 -25.17 -2.07 -6.96
N LEU A 620 -25.60 -1.72 -5.75
CA LEU A 620 -26.97 -1.40 -5.40
C LEU A 620 -27.04 0.06 -4.95
N ALA A 621 -27.91 0.83 -5.58
CA ALA A 621 -28.22 2.18 -5.15
C ALA A 621 -29.68 2.26 -4.68
N VAL A 622 -29.92 2.78 -3.49
CA VAL A 622 -31.25 3.14 -2.98
C VAL A 622 -31.29 4.66 -2.88
N LEU A 623 -31.93 5.30 -3.85
CA LEU A 623 -31.94 6.76 -4.02
C LEU A 623 -33.38 7.25 -3.95
N ASP A 624 -33.72 8.06 -2.95
CA ASP A 624 -35.09 8.51 -2.68
C ASP A 624 -36.11 7.37 -2.64
N GLY A 625 -35.71 6.25 -2.02
CA GLY A 625 -36.53 5.03 -1.93
C GLY A 625 -36.61 4.21 -3.21
N THR A 626 -35.99 4.65 -4.31
CA THR A 626 -35.91 3.89 -5.55
C THR A 626 -34.67 3.00 -5.57
N GLU A 627 -34.88 1.71 -5.81
CA GLU A 627 -33.79 0.75 -5.95
C GLU A 627 -33.29 0.66 -7.40
N LEU A 628 -31.99 0.82 -7.59
CA LEU A 628 -31.30 0.68 -8.87
C LEU A 628 -30.17 -0.34 -8.71
N ARG A 629 -30.12 -1.30 -9.64
CA ARG A 629 -29.10 -2.35 -9.64
C ARG A 629 -28.21 -2.21 -10.86
N HIS A 630 -26.91 -2.28 -10.62
CA HIS A 630 -25.94 -2.42 -11.70
C HIS A 630 -26.07 -3.84 -12.29
N PRO A 631 -26.10 -3.98 -13.62
CA PRO A 631 -26.35 -5.26 -14.27
C PRO A 631 -25.18 -6.23 -14.03
N PRO A 632 -25.43 -7.47 -13.55
CA PRO A 632 -24.37 -8.44 -13.37
C PRO A 632 -23.83 -8.94 -14.70
N GLN A 633 -22.53 -9.20 -14.74
CA GLN A 633 -21.85 -9.89 -15.83
C GLN A 633 -20.92 -10.98 -15.28
N GLN A 634 -20.54 -11.95 -16.10
CA GLN A 634 -19.51 -12.91 -15.71
C GLN A 634 -18.13 -12.21 -15.77
N TRP A 635 -17.26 -12.39 -14.77
CA TRP A 635 -15.89 -11.85 -14.77
C TRP A 635 -15.81 -10.34 -14.99
N GLN A 636 -16.59 -9.60 -14.20
CA GLN A 636 -16.83 -8.18 -14.44
C GLN A 636 -15.56 -7.37 -14.32
N THR A 637 -15.32 -6.54 -15.33
CA THR A 637 -14.22 -5.59 -15.36
C THR A 637 -14.74 -4.32 -15.99
N TRP A 638 -14.49 -3.17 -15.35
CA TRP A 638 -14.88 -1.87 -15.88
C TRP A 638 -13.84 -0.79 -15.53
N SER A 639 -13.78 0.26 -16.36
CA SER A 639 -12.92 1.41 -16.10
C SER A 639 -13.49 2.35 -15.05
N LEU A 640 -14.80 2.63 -15.08
CA LEU A 640 -15.40 3.61 -14.19
C LEU A 640 -16.90 3.36 -13.97
N LEU A 641 -17.32 3.34 -12.71
CA LEU A 641 -18.70 3.34 -12.26
C LEU A 641 -18.96 4.60 -11.40
N ARG A 642 -20.12 5.22 -11.58
CA ARG A 642 -20.58 6.38 -10.80
C ARG A 642 -22.00 6.16 -10.31
N VAL A 643 -22.22 6.43 -9.03
CA VAL A 643 -23.52 6.30 -8.38
C VAL A 643 -23.84 7.60 -7.64
N GLY A 644 -25.06 8.11 -7.79
CA GLY A 644 -25.50 9.28 -7.05
C GLY A 644 -26.95 9.65 -7.30
N GLN A 645 -27.52 10.34 -6.32
CA GLN A 645 -28.88 10.88 -6.31
C GLN A 645 -29.03 12.02 -7.31
#